data_AF-A0A540VDT4-F1
#
_entry.id   AF-A0A540VDT4-F1
#
_cell.length_a   1.000
_cell.length_b   1.000
_cell.length_c   1.000
_cell.angle_alpha   90.00
_cell.angle_beta   90.00
_cell.angle_gamma   90.00
#
_symmetry.space_group_name_H-M   'P 1'
#
loop_
_entity.id
_entity.type
_entity.pdbx_description
1 polymer ?
#
loop_
_entity_poly.entity_id
_entity_poly.type
_entity_poly.pdbx_seq_one_letter_code
_entity_poly.pdbx_strand_id
1 'polypeptide(L)'
;MNGREELLLRSTGLRGVPRRFVLRLVHGDLVKRRAECFVVNHYPGLRVSGAARAVDQYTGGMLSAMAARGVFNGPPGAVYFVPAILTPLATNIIAVLSLGEYERFLRPDVGVPGAVQFIQERLRQIGHSLAVACAEVKLRDVASTLHGTGESAQIDPALAMQYFLAGYWQGLKESGEPGQTYWLTLVEIDGSKLEGVRAGIAAAIEAGQCGDLQPVGEMAGPQAGDGLIPWAWMGNLDTIQEPRRRFLPRHLRLGALLEGSGQFKLSIIGTGSADQVVFDRYPRPAIDDARQLLAETRQQAGAALQQIAQAESAGGDGERAALLAGKRAKVDADVRERVTALGRTLYNQLFNPDVAAGIRQRLATKDAQILLLRLDENTAGIPWELLDDGSGLFALTRRMGRQLELVGQVRQPPSRPVDSRGRLRVLLVANPTGDLPAIEEESRRILSALYALPGVEIQVKAFFGAEVRRRYVMAALNERYDVFHFAGHAYYHPQMPAESGLVLAGGDVLTADMMWSLAEPPALVFFNGCETAATPADRVAGGGRLSSELPLGSISALLRAGTRNFVGTQWPVEDVAAAEVAIACYAELARGESVGEALRRARLRTIEALGFAHLSWASYVLYGSPWNRLLEEDVF
;
A
#
# COMPACT_ATOMS: atom_id res chain seq x y z
N MET A 1 -19.64 8.71 -50.94
CA MET A 1 -20.24 9.35 -49.76
C MET A 1 -19.21 10.30 -49.17
N ASN A 2 -19.18 11.50 -49.73
CA ASN A 2 -18.38 12.63 -49.26
C ASN A 2 -19.18 13.38 -48.19
N GLY A 3 -18.49 14.01 -47.24
CA GLY A 3 -18.89 15.34 -46.81
C GLY A 3 -19.73 15.52 -45.53
N ARG A 4 -19.68 14.61 -44.54
CA ARG A 4 -20.39 14.85 -43.25
C ARG A 4 -19.62 14.65 -41.94
N GLU A 5 -18.40 14.11 -41.93
CA GLU A 5 -17.60 14.03 -40.68
C GLU A 5 -16.56 15.17 -40.52
N GLU A 6 -16.23 15.91 -41.59
CA GLU A 6 -15.31 17.06 -41.51
C GLU A 6 -15.96 18.39 -41.12
N LEU A 7 -17.28 18.43 -40.91
CA LEU A 7 -18.05 19.66 -40.70
C LEU A 7 -18.54 19.89 -39.26
N LEU A 8 -18.19 19.00 -38.32
CA LEU A 8 -18.43 19.20 -36.87
C LEU A 8 -17.15 19.46 -36.05
N LEU A 9 -15.97 19.43 -36.70
CA LEU A 9 -14.67 19.74 -36.08
C LEU A 9 -14.16 21.17 -36.42
N ARG A 10 -14.98 21.98 -37.11
CA ARG A 10 -14.68 23.37 -37.48
C ARG A 10 -15.52 24.36 -36.68
N SER A 11 -15.38 24.38 -35.36
CA SER A 11 -15.83 25.52 -34.54
C SER A 11 -15.04 25.63 -33.24
N THR A 12 -13.81 26.13 -33.35
CA THR A 12 -13.17 27.18 -32.50
C THR A 12 -11.68 27.20 -32.86
N GLY A 13 -11.19 28.31 -33.41
CA GLY A 13 -9.89 28.41 -34.07
C GLY A 13 -8.72 28.67 -33.12
N LEU A 14 -8.03 27.60 -32.70
CA LEU A 14 -6.78 27.68 -31.93
C LEU A 14 -5.73 26.64 -32.39
N ARG A 15 -5.77 26.18 -33.64
CA ARG A 15 -4.65 25.40 -34.21
C ARG A 15 -3.56 26.36 -34.68
N GLY A 16 -2.43 26.39 -33.95
CA GLY A 16 -1.21 27.12 -34.34
C GLY A 16 -0.68 28.11 -33.31
N VAL A 17 -1.39 28.37 -32.21
CA VAL A 17 -0.86 29.21 -31.12
C VAL A 17 -0.10 28.31 -30.15
N PRO A 18 1.23 28.50 -29.97
CA PRO A 18 2.01 27.64 -29.10
C PRO A 18 1.58 27.80 -27.64
N ARG A 19 1.53 26.68 -26.93
CA ARG A 19 1.45 26.67 -25.47
C ARG A 19 2.73 27.26 -24.91
N ARG A 20 2.61 28.28 -24.06
CA ARG A 20 3.76 28.97 -23.47
C ARG A 20 3.83 28.67 -21.98
N PHE A 21 5.04 28.46 -21.49
CA PHE A 21 5.33 28.43 -20.08
C PHE A 21 6.26 29.58 -19.73
N VAL A 22 5.88 30.36 -18.71
CA VAL A 22 6.66 31.47 -18.19
C VAL A 22 6.96 31.23 -16.72
N LEU A 23 8.24 31.08 -16.42
CA LEU A 23 8.77 30.98 -15.07
C LEU A 23 9.26 32.37 -14.63
N ARG A 24 8.83 32.83 -13.46
CA ARG A 24 9.33 34.06 -12.82
C ARG A 24 9.91 33.72 -11.46
N LEU A 25 11.09 34.26 -11.14
CA LEU A 25 11.65 34.23 -9.80
C LEU A 25 11.55 35.63 -9.17
N VAL A 26 11.09 35.71 -7.93
CA VAL A 26 10.79 36.95 -7.25
C VAL A 26 11.34 36.90 -5.84
N HIS A 27 12.16 37.88 -5.48
CA HIS A 27 12.46 38.16 -4.08
C HIS A 27 11.31 38.94 -3.47
N GLY A 28 10.58 38.34 -2.52
CA GLY A 28 9.44 38.99 -1.91
C GLY A 28 8.57 38.07 -1.07
N ASP A 29 7.39 38.58 -0.74
CA ASP A 29 6.43 37.90 0.12
C ASP A 29 5.24 37.40 -0.70
N LEU A 30 4.89 36.12 -0.56
CA LEU A 30 3.82 35.47 -1.31
C LEU A 30 2.47 36.18 -1.12
N VAL A 31 2.16 36.63 0.12
CA VAL A 31 0.86 37.26 0.41
C VAL A 31 0.72 38.66 -0.21
N LYS A 32 1.83 39.24 -0.72
CA LYS A 32 1.85 40.53 -1.43
C LYS A 32 1.74 40.38 -2.94
N ARG A 33 1.60 39.16 -3.47
CA ARG A 33 1.49 38.91 -4.90
C ARG A 33 0.03 38.85 -5.34
N ARG A 34 -0.19 39.10 -6.62
CA ARG A 34 -1.47 38.81 -7.28
C ARG A 34 -1.25 37.57 -8.15
N ALA A 35 -2.11 36.57 -7.98
CA ALA A 35 -2.13 35.36 -8.79
C ALA A 35 -3.53 34.71 -8.71
N GLU A 36 -3.92 33.94 -9.72
CA GLU A 36 -5.17 33.18 -9.68
C GLU A 36 -5.15 32.14 -8.55
N CYS A 37 -3.97 31.58 -8.26
CA CYS A 37 -3.76 30.60 -7.21
C CYS A 37 -2.46 30.84 -6.42
N PHE A 38 -2.56 30.76 -5.09
CA PHE A 38 -1.38 30.63 -4.23
C PHE A 38 -1.13 29.18 -3.89
N VAL A 39 0.12 28.74 -4.03
CA VAL A 39 0.55 27.40 -3.67
C VAL A 39 1.41 27.46 -2.43
N VAL A 40 0.99 26.71 -1.42
CA VAL A 40 1.71 26.52 -0.17
C VAL A 40 1.85 25.03 0.11
N ASN A 41 2.85 24.65 0.88
CA ASN A 41 3.08 23.25 1.23
C ASN A 41 2.54 22.90 2.62
N HIS A 42 2.25 21.62 2.81
CA HIS A 42 1.93 21.05 4.11
C HIS A 42 2.58 19.67 4.26
N TYR A 43 3.04 19.39 5.48
CA TYR A 43 3.47 18.06 5.89
C TYR A 43 2.33 17.41 6.69
N PRO A 44 1.78 16.27 6.24
CA PRO A 44 0.74 15.54 6.94
C PRO A 44 1.04 15.38 8.43
N GLY A 45 0.05 15.69 9.28
CA GLY A 45 0.17 15.58 10.73
C GLY A 45 0.94 16.69 11.44
N LEU A 46 1.55 17.65 10.71
CA LEU A 46 2.18 18.82 11.30
C LEU A 46 1.24 20.01 11.37
N ARG A 47 1.60 21.03 12.16
CA ARG A 47 0.92 22.34 12.10
C ARG A 47 1.32 23.06 10.82
N VAL A 48 0.42 23.87 10.27
CA VAL A 48 0.77 24.76 9.16
C VAL A 48 1.92 25.69 9.58
N SER A 49 2.94 25.81 8.72
CA SER A 49 4.18 26.53 8.98
C SER A 49 4.63 27.27 7.73
N GLY A 50 5.67 28.11 7.85
CA GLY A 50 6.26 28.84 6.73
C GLY A 50 5.23 29.63 5.91
N ALA A 51 5.27 29.48 4.59
CA ALA A 51 4.36 30.15 3.67
C ALA A 51 2.88 29.79 3.91
N ALA A 52 2.58 28.54 4.26
CA ALA A 52 1.22 28.13 4.61
C ALA A 52 0.71 28.88 5.84
N ARG A 53 1.56 29.11 6.84
CA ARG A 53 1.20 29.89 8.03
C ARG A 53 1.00 31.37 7.71
N ALA A 54 1.82 31.94 6.83
CA ALA A 54 1.67 33.32 6.39
C ALA A 54 0.33 33.53 5.67
N VAL A 55 -0.05 32.62 4.77
CA VAL A 55 -1.37 32.63 4.10
C VAL A 55 -2.51 32.44 5.11
N ASP A 56 -2.35 31.51 6.07
CA ASP A 56 -3.35 31.17 7.07
C ASP A 56 -3.74 32.33 8.00
N GLN A 57 -2.84 33.31 8.20
CA GLN A 57 -3.15 34.53 8.96
C GLN A 57 -4.23 35.38 8.27
N TYR A 58 -4.27 35.39 6.94
CA TYR A 58 -5.25 36.13 6.15
C TYR A 58 -6.53 35.32 5.89
N THR A 59 -6.51 34.00 6.10
CA THR A 59 -7.70 33.16 6.00
C THR A 59 -8.43 32.97 7.34
N GLY A 60 -8.00 33.68 8.40
CA GLY A 60 -8.60 33.56 9.73
C GLY A 60 -8.34 32.21 10.41
N GLY A 61 -7.25 31.52 10.07
CA GLY A 61 -6.91 30.20 10.63
C GLY A 61 -7.60 29.02 9.93
N MET A 62 -8.20 29.24 8.76
CA MET A 62 -8.92 28.19 8.02
C MET A 62 -8.00 27.02 7.64
N LEU A 63 -6.78 27.28 7.19
CA LEU A 63 -5.84 26.21 6.81
C LEU A 63 -5.37 25.45 8.06
N SER A 64 -5.14 26.15 9.17
CA SER A 64 -4.86 25.50 10.47
C SER A 64 -6.00 24.56 10.89
N ALA A 65 -7.26 25.01 10.78
CA ALA A 65 -8.43 24.21 11.16
C ALA A 65 -8.62 23.00 10.24
N MET A 66 -8.39 23.14 8.94
CA MET A 66 -8.45 22.05 7.97
C MET A 66 -7.30 21.04 8.20
N ALA A 67 -6.08 21.52 8.43
CA ALA A 67 -4.94 20.68 8.76
C ALA A 67 -5.16 19.88 10.05
N ALA A 68 -5.71 20.50 11.10
CA ALA A 68 -6.03 19.83 12.37
C ALA A 68 -7.08 18.70 12.22
N ARG A 69 -7.91 18.76 11.18
CA ARG A 69 -8.88 17.71 10.82
C ARG A 69 -8.31 16.67 9.84
N GLY A 70 -7.03 16.79 9.50
CA GLY A 70 -6.35 15.89 8.57
C GLY A 70 -6.72 16.08 7.10
N VAL A 71 -7.31 17.22 6.73
CA VAL A 71 -7.75 17.49 5.34
C VAL A 71 -6.59 17.39 4.35
N PHE A 72 -5.39 17.80 4.76
CA PHE A 72 -4.20 17.84 3.91
C PHE A 72 -3.28 16.62 4.06
N ASN A 73 -3.75 15.53 4.69
CA ASN A 73 -2.94 14.33 4.97
C ASN A 73 -2.79 13.37 3.76
N GLY A 74 -2.82 13.90 2.54
CA GLY A 74 -2.71 13.13 1.31
C GLY A 74 -1.29 12.66 1.01
N PRO A 75 -1.13 11.78 0.01
CA PRO A 75 0.18 11.34 -0.46
C PRO A 75 1.03 12.53 -0.99
N PRO A 76 2.37 12.38 -1.09
CA PRO A 76 3.21 13.38 -1.71
C PRO A 76 2.71 13.77 -3.11
N GLY A 77 2.59 15.07 -3.37
CA GLY A 77 2.05 15.60 -4.63
C GLY A 77 0.53 15.80 -4.63
N ALA A 78 -0.20 15.39 -3.59
CA ALA A 78 -1.62 15.72 -3.48
C ALA A 78 -1.84 17.24 -3.38
N VAL A 79 -2.75 17.77 -4.19
CA VAL A 79 -3.08 19.20 -4.26
C VAL A 79 -4.51 19.41 -3.76
N TYR A 80 -4.66 20.25 -2.74
CA TYR A 80 -5.95 20.60 -2.16
C TYR A 80 -6.31 22.04 -2.47
N PHE A 81 -7.35 22.25 -3.28
CA PHE A 81 -7.84 23.59 -3.57
C PHE A 81 -8.80 24.08 -2.49
N VAL A 82 -8.43 25.18 -1.86
CA VAL A 82 -9.21 25.85 -0.81
C VAL A 82 -9.68 27.21 -1.36
N PRO A 83 -11.00 27.46 -1.43
CA PRO A 83 -11.51 28.76 -1.86
C PRO A 83 -11.05 29.89 -0.92
N ALA A 84 -10.56 30.98 -1.50
CA ALA A 84 -10.07 32.17 -0.79
C ALA A 84 -10.84 33.45 -1.16
N ILE A 85 -11.98 33.32 -1.84
CA ILE A 85 -12.80 34.40 -2.41
C ILE A 85 -13.24 35.44 -1.35
N LEU A 86 -13.46 35.00 -0.11
CA LEU A 86 -13.91 35.85 1.00
C LEU A 86 -12.74 36.36 1.87
N THR A 87 -11.51 36.18 1.41
CA THR A 87 -10.30 36.58 2.15
C THR A 87 -9.71 37.87 1.57
N PRO A 88 -8.93 38.65 2.35
CA PRO A 88 -8.21 39.82 1.86
C PRO A 88 -7.02 39.50 0.94
N LEU A 89 -6.77 38.23 0.61
CA LEU A 89 -5.67 37.85 -0.28
C LEU A 89 -5.98 38.22 -1.73
N ALA A 90 -4.95 38.60 -2.49
CA ALA A 90 -5.08 38.86 -3.93
C ALA A 90 -5.04 37.56 -4.76
N THR A 91 -5.76 36.53 -4.28
CA THR A 91 -5.97 35.24 -4.93
C THR A 91 -7.35 34.69 -4.59
N ASN A 92 -7.94 33.94 -5.52
CA ASN A 92 -9.26 33.34 -5.31
C ASN A 92 -9.18 31.90 -4.78
N ILE A 93 -8.02 31.26 -4.92
CA ILE A 93 -7.81 29.85 -4.59
C ILE A 93 -6.44 29.68 -3.92
N ILE A 94 -6.40 28.87 -2.87
CA ILE A 94 -5.15 28.40 -2.27
C ILE A 94 -5.01 26.92 -2.58
N ALA A 95 -3.96 26.53 -3.27
CA ALA A 95 -3.55 25.14 -3.43
C ALA A 95 -2.61 24.77 -2.27
N VAL A 96 -3.06 23.85 -1.40
CA VAL A 96 -2.22 23.25 -0.37
C VAL A 96 -1.63 21.96 -0.93
N LEU A 97 -0.32 21.92 -1.11
CA LEU A 97 0.43 20.80 -1.64
C LEU A 97 0.94 19.92 -0.49
N SER A 98 0.53 18.65 -0.45
CA SER A 98 1.10 17.67 0.48
C SER A 98 2.50 17.26 0.03
N LEU A 99 3.49 17.38 0.91
CA LEU A 99 4.83 16.88 0.68
C LEU A 99 5.01 15.42 1.11
N GLY A 100 4.02 14.83 1.80
CA GLY A 100 4.13 13.49 2.39
C GLY A 100 4.93 13.45 3.70
N GLU A 101 5.29 12.25 4.16
CA GLU A 101 5.96 12.03 5.46
C GLU A 101 7.22 12.92 5.60
N TYR A 102 7.19 13.79 6.63
CA TYR A 102 8.18 14.84 6.87
C TYR A 102 9.61 14.29 7.01
N GLU A 103 9.73 13.14 7.68
CA GLU A 103 10.99 12.45 7.97
C GLU A 103 11.73 12.01 6.70
N ARG A 104 11.03 11.90 5.57
CA ARG A 104 11.61 11.49 4.27
C ARG A 104 12.26 12.64 3.49
N PHE A 105 12.13 13.87 3.98
CA PHE A 105 12.77 15.07 3.44
C PHE A 105 13.96 15.54 4.29
N LEU A 106 14.34 14.77 5.33
CA LEU A 106 15.49 15.09 6.16
C LEU A 106 16.82 14.91 5.40
N ARG A 107 17.81 15.66 5.86
CA ARG A 107 19.03 16.08 5.15
C ARG A 107 19.79 14.96 4.40
N PRO A 108 20.46 15.30 3.27
CA PRO A 108 21.33 14.36 2.53
C PRO A 108 22.58 13.88 3.29
N ASP A 109 22.93 14.50 4.41
CA ASP A 109 24.16 14.26 5.19
C ASP A 109 24.08 13.01 6.09
N VAL A 110 22.91 12.35 6.19
CA VAL A 110 22.70 11.13 7.01
C VAL A 110 23.30 9.86 6.38
N GLY A 111 24.12 9.97 5.32
CA GLY A 111 24.89 8.84 4.79
C GLY A 111 24.07 7.69 4.20
N VAL A 112 22.75 7.88 3.94
CA VAL A 112 21.85 6.86 3.39
C VAL A 112 22.05 6.76 1.87
N PRO A 113 22.55 5.63 1.32
CA PRO A 113 22.68 5.45 -0.12
C PRO A 113 21.31 5.52 -0.81
N GLY A 114 21.14 6.44 -1.75
CA GLY A 114 19.89 6.62 -2.50
C GLY A 114 18.99 7.78 -2.05
N ALA A 115 19.30 8.44 -0.93
CA ALA A 115 18.48 9.55 -0.40
C ALA A 115 18.38 10.74 -1.36
N VAL A 116 19.50 11.09 -2.01
CA VAL A 116 19.53 12.14 -3.04
C VAL A 116 18.59 11.77 -4.19
N GLN A 117 18.71 10.57 -4.76
CA GLN A 117 17.84 10.12 -5.85
C GLN A 117 16.35 10.11 -5.44
N PHE A 118 16.03 9.72 -4.21
CA PHE A 118 14.67 9.76 -3.68
C PHE A 118 14.13 11.18 -3.62
N ILE A 119 14.90 12.13 -3.07
CA ILE A 119 14.53 13.55 -2.99
C ILE A 119 14.29 14.10 -4.40
N GLN A 120 15.18 13.80 -5.35
CA GLN A 120 15.05 14.19 -6.75
C GLN A 120 13.75 13.67 -7.39
N GLU A 121 13.40 12.40 -7.17
CA GLU A 121 12.16 11.81 -7.68
C GLU A 121 10.91 12.44 -7.04
N ARG A 122 10.95 12.73 -5.74
CA ARG A 122 9.83 13.38 -5.04
C ARG A 122 9.61 14.81 -5.52
N LEU A 123 10.68 15.59 -5.70
CA LEU A 123 10.59 16.94 -6.23
C LEU A 123 9.98 16.97 -7.64
N ARG A 124 10.37 16.02 -8.50
CA ARG A 124 9.74 15.84 -9.82
C ARG A 124 8.25 15.51 -9.71
N GLN A 125 7.89 14.56 -8.87
CA GLN A 125 6.49 14.17 -8.66
C GLN A 125 5.65 15.37 -8.19
N ILE A 126 6.16 16.12 -7.21
CA ILE A 126 5.52 17.31 -6.68
C ILE A 126 5.29 18.37 -7.77
N GLY A 127 6.32 18.68 -8.56
CA GLY A 127 6.19 19.64 -9.66
C GLY A 127 5.16 19.21 -10.69
N HIS A 128 5.19 17.93 -11.08
CA HIS A 128 4.26 17.35 -12.03
C HIS A 128 2.80 17.42 -11.55
N SER A 129 2.52 16.92 -10.34
CA SER A 129 1.16 16.90 -9.80
C SER A 129 0.59 18.30 -9.63
N LEU A 130 1.41 19.27 -9.23
CA LEU A 130 0.98 20.66 -9.14
C LEU A 130 0.59 21.23 -10.51
N ALA A 131 1.43 21.03 -11.52
CA ALA A 131 1.16 21.51 -12.88
C ALA A 131 -0.12 20.90 -13.46
N VAL A 132 -0.30 19.58 -13.30
CA VAL A 132 -1.51 18.87 -13.76
C VAL A 132 -2.75 19.38 -13.04
N ALA A 133 -2.72 19.42 -11.70
CA ALA A 133 -3.87 19.86 -10.91
C ALA A 133 -4.29 21.29 -11.27
N CYS A 134 -3.33 22.22 -11.41
CA CYS A 134 -3.61 23.60 -11.79
C CYS A 134 -4.19 23.69 -13.21
N ALA A 135 -3.61 22.97 -14.18
CA ALA A 135 -4.11 22.98 -15.55
C ALA A 135 -5.52 22.40 -15.68
N GLU A 136 -5.83 21.30 -14.98
CA GLU A 136 -7.15 20.65 -14.97
C GLU A 136 -8.25 21.56 -14.44
N VAL A 137 -7.95 22.37 -13.43
CA VAL A 137 -8.89 23.37 -12.89
C VAL A 137 -8.75 24.74 -13.55
N LYS A 138 -8.02 24.82 -14.67
CA LYS A 138 -7.83 26.01 -15.52
C LYS A 138 -7.17 27.20 -14.82
N LEU A 139 -6.33 26.93 -13.83
CA LEU A 139 -5.44 27.90 -13.22
C LEU A 139 -4.20 28.06 -14.10
N ARG A 140 -3.98 29.28 -14.58
CA ARG A 140 -2.91 29.65 -15.50
C ARG A 140 -1.93 30.63 -14.87
N ASP A 141 -2.30 31.31 -13.79
CA ASP A 141 -1.40 32.18 -13.02
C ASP A 141 -1.21 31.68 -11.58
N VAL A 142 -0.07 31.04 -11.34
CA VAL A 142 0.24 30.35 -10.10
C VAL A 142 1.42 31.02 -9.41
N ALA A 143 1.26 31.43 -8.15
CA ALA A 143 2.36 31.90 -7.30
C ALA A 143 2.66 30.85 -6.22
N SER A 144 3.92 30.43 -6.11
CA SER A 144 4.36 29.38 -5.19
C SER A 144 5.65 29.76 -4.47
N THR A 145 5.89 29.20 -3.30
CA THR A 145 7.25 29.12 -2.72
C THR A 145 7.96 27.86 -3.19
N LEU A 146 9.29 27.86 -3.24
CA LEU A 146 10.02 26.62 -3.53
C LEU A 146 9.82 25.59 -2.41
N HIS A 147 9.38 24.39 -2.77
CA HIS A 147 9.01 23.37 -1.79
C HIS A 147 10.24 22.58 -1.30
N GLY A 148 10.34 22.36 0.01
CA GLY A 148 11.42 21.57 0.62
C GLY A 148 12.68 22.36 1.02
N THR A 149 12.74 23.67 0.72
CA THR A 149 13.90 24.54 1.05
C THR A 149 13.70 25.36 2.32
N GLY A 150 12.60 25.15 3.04
CA GLY A 150 12.31 25.82 4.32
C GLY A 150 13.17 25.29 5.47
N GLU A 151 13.09 25.96 6.62
CA GLU A 151 13.85 25.64 7.85
C GLU A 151 13.71 24.18 8.30
N SER A 152 12.60 23.55 7.93
CA SER A 152 12.20 22.21 8.33
C SER A 152 12.82 21.08 7.48
N ALA A 153 13.10 21.29 6.19
CA ALA A 153 13.64 20.24 5.30
C ALA A 153 15.06 20.53 4.79
N GLN A 154 15.48 21.80 4.71
CA GLN A 154 16.85 22.22 4.36
C GLN A 154 17.42 21.55 3.09
N ILE A 155 16.57 21.27 2.10
CA ILE A 155 17.04 20.78 0.79
C ILE A 155 17.80 21.91 0.10
N ASP A 156 18.90 21.56 -0.56
CA ASP A 156 19.64 22.47 -1.41
C ASP A 156 18.71 23.14 -2.45
N PRO A 157 18.66 24.48 -2.52
CA PRO A 157 17.74 25.19 -3.42
C PRO A 157 17.97 24.88 -4.90
N ALA A 158 19.19 24.58 -5.33
CA ALA A 158 19.47 24.22 -6.73
C ALA A 158 18.89 22.84 -7.06
N LEU A 159 19.10 21.85 -6.17
CA LEU A 159 18.49 20.53 -6.27
C LEU A 159 16.95 20.62 -6.28
N ALA A 160 16.38 21.32 -5.28
CA ALA A 160 14.94 21.51 -5.17
C ALA A 160 14.35 22.08 -6.46
N MET A 161 14.97 23.14 -6.98
CA MET A 161 14.47 23.86 -8.14
C MET A 161 14.61 23.04 -9.44
N GLN A 162 15.76 22.41 -9.68
CA GLN A 162 15.99 21.64 -10.90
C GLN A 162 14.92 20.56 -11.10
N TYR A 163 14.70 19.75 -10.06
CA TYR A 163 13.81 18.60 -10.17
C TYR A 163 12.34 18.98 -10.07
N PHE A 164 12.00 20.00 -9.29
CA PHE A 164 10.65 20.56 -9.29
C PHE A 164 10.28 21.11 -10.68
N LEU A 165 11.16 21.91 -11.30
CA LEU A 165 10.93 22.49 -12.62
C LEU A 165 10.79 21.43 -13.71
N ALA A 166 11.62 20.39 -13.67
CA ALA A 166 11.53 19.25 -14.59
C ALA A 166 10.15 18.58 -14.52
N GLY A 167 9.65 18.34 -13.30
CA GLY A 167 8.31 17.78 -13.10
C GLY A 167 7.20 18.71 -13.57
N TYR A 168 7.29 19.99 -13.19
CA TYR A 168 6.27 21.01 -13.52
C TYR A 168 6.13 21.21 -15.03
N TRP A 169 7.25 21.30 -15.75
CA TRP A 169 7.26 21.38 -17.21
C TRP A 169 6.56 20.17 -17.85
N GLN A 170 6.91 18.96 -17.39
CA GLN A 170 6.32 17.73 -17.90
C GLN A 170 4.80 17.69 -17.66
N GLY A 171 4.34 18.07 -16.46
CA GLY A 171 2.92 18.13 -16.14
C GLY A 171 2.15 19.12 -17.04
N LEU A 172 2.71 20.30 -17.29
CA LEU A 172 2.11 21.28 -18.21
C LEU A 172 2.08 20.80 -19.67
N LYS A 173 3.09 20.04 -20.10
CA LYS A 173 3.12 19.48 -21.45
C LYS A 173 1.98 18.47 -21.65
N GLU A 174 1.64 17.71 -20.62
CA GLU A 174 0.60 16.68 -20.64
C GLU A 174 -0.82 17.27 -20.49
N SER A 175 -0.99 18.27 -19.62
CA SER A 175 -2.30 18.79 -19.22
C SER A 175 -2.66 20.17 -19.78
N GLY A 176 -1.68 20.88 -20.36
CA GLY A 176 -1.86 22.25 -20.83
C GLY A 176 -2.75 22.35 -22.07
N GLU A 177 -3.74 23.26 -22.02
CA GLU A 177 -4.65 23.61 -23.10
C GLU A 177 -3.92 24.33 -24.24
N PRO A 178 -4.22 24.01 -25.51
CA PRO A 178 -3.64 24.69 -26.67
C PRO A 178 -3.84 26.20 -26.65
N GLY A 179 -2.82 26.94 -27.06
CA GLY A 179 -2.85 28.40 -27.16
C GLY A 179 -2.87 29.18 -25.85
N GLN A 180 -2.66 28.51 -24.71
CA GLN A 180 -2.60 29.16 -23.40
C GLN A 180 -1.17 29.49 -22.96
N THR A 181 -1.07 30.49 -22.09
CA THR A 181 0.17 30.82 -21.37
C THR A 181 0.01 30.47 -19.90
N TYR A 182 0.93 29.66 -19.40
CA TYR A 182 1.01 29.24 -18.02
C TYR A 182 2.13 30.00 -17.30
N TRP A 183 1.79 30.66 -16.21
CA TRP A 183 2.70 31.42 -15.37
C TRP A 183 2.95 30.67 -14.07
N LEU A 184 4.22 30.41 -13.77
CA LEU A 184 4.68 30.01 -12.45
C LEU A 184 5.56 31.12 -11.90
N THR A 185 5.10 31.76 -10.84
CA THR A 185 5.87 32.75 -10.10
C THR A 185 6.40 32.12 -8.81
N LEU A 186 7.69 31.85 -8.75
CA LEU A 186 8.39 31.44 -7.54
C LEU A 186 8.72 32.66 -6.70
N VAL A 187 8.19 32.68 -5.48
CA VAL A 187 8.36 33.75 -4.51
C VAL A 187 9.24 33.21 -3.39
N GLU A 188 10.38 33.86 -3.19
CA GLU A 188 11.31 33.53 -2.12
C GLU A 188 11.52 34.77 -1.26
N ILE A 189 11.37 34.61 0.05
CA ILE A 189 11.53 35.70 1.01
C ILE A 189 12.99 35.82 1.46
N ASP A 190 13.70 34.69 1.52
CA ASP A 190 15.10 34.61 1.88
C ASP A 190 16.00 34.83 0.65
N GLY A 191 16.54 36.04 0.54
CA GLY A 191 17.40 36.44 -0.57
C GLY A 191 18.63 35.55 -0.76
N SER A 192 19.10 34.86 0.29
CA SER A 192 20.27 33.99 0.21
C SER A 192 20.04 32.74 -0.66
N LYS A 193 18.78 32.30 -0.82
CA LYS A 193 18.44 31.11 -1.61
C LYS A 193 18.37 31.37 -3.11
N LEU A 194 18.21 32.63 -3.51
CA LEU A 194 17.94 33.02 -4.90
C LEU A 194 19.02 32.54 -5.87
N GLU A 195 20.29 32.51 -5.43
CA GLU A 195 21.39 32.01 -6.25
C GLU A 195 21.28 30.51 -6.51
N GLY A 196 20.98 29.72 -5.47
CA GLY A 196 20.73 28.28 -5.61
C GLY A 196 19.52 28.01 -6.52
N VAL A 197 18.43 28.78 -6.37
CA VAL A 197 17.26 28.64 -7.26
C VAL A 197 17.64 28.92 -8.73
N ARG A 198 18.44 29.96 -9.01
CA ARG A 198 18.94 30.25 -10.36
C ARG A 198 19.81 29.11 -10.90
N ALA A 199 20.70 28.57 -10.08
CA ALA A 199 21.54 27.44 -10.46
C ALA A 199 20.71 26.20 -10.81
N GLY A 200 19.63 25.93 -10.06
CA GLY A 200 18.71 24.83 -10.36
C GLY A 200 17.93 25.02 -11.66
N ILE A 201 17.53 26.26 -12.00
CA ILE A 201 16.90 26.57 -13.29
C ILE A 201 17.89 26.31 -14.44
N ALA A 202 19.12 26.83 -14.32
CA ALA A 202 20.17 26.60 -15.32
C ALA A 202 20.45 25.11 -15.51
N ALA A 203 20.55 24.34 -14.42
CA ALA A 203 20.76 22.90 -14.46
C ALA A 203 19.61 22.13 -15.12
N ALA A 204 18.36 22.58 -14.97
CA ALA A 204 17.22 21.96 -15.64
C ALA A 204 17.23 22.23 -17.16
N ILE A 205 17.62 23.44 -17.57
CA ILE A 205 17.77 23.85 -18.97
C ILE A 205 18.89 23.04 -19.63
N GLU A 206 20.08 23.04 -19.01
CA GLU A 206 21.25 22.31 -19.52
C GLU A 206 20.99 20.80 -19.63
N ALA A 207 20.24 20.23 -18.68
CA ALA A 207 19.85 18.83 -18.71
C ALA A 207 18.74 18.50 -19.73
N GLY A 208 18.18 19.50 -20.43
CA GLY A 208 17.05 19.34 -21.36
C GLY A 208 15.76 18.87 -20.69
N GLN A 209 15.59 19.17 -19.39
CA GLN A 209 14.46 18.67 -18.59
C GLN A 209 13.24 19.60 -18.58
N CYS A 210 13.40 20.85 -19.06
CA CYS A 210 12.34 21.86 -19.08
C CYS A 210 12.15 22.51 -20.46
N GLY A 211 12.41 21.76 -21.54
CA GLY A 211 12.30 22.25 -22.92
C GLY A 211 13.25 23.41 -23.24
N ASP A 212 12.93 24.18 -24.29
CA ASP A 212 13.71 25.35 -24.73
C ASP A 212 13.32 26.59 -23.91
N LEU A 213 13.52 26.52 -22.58
CA LEU A 213 13.24 27.60 -21.66
C LEU A 213 14.37 28.64 -21.74
N GLN A 214 14.10 29.82 -22.30
CA GLN A 214 15.12 30.85 -22.53
C GLN A 214 14.92 32.06 -21.62
N PRO A 215 16.00 32.71 -21.14
CA PRO A 215 15.89 34.00 -20.46
C PRO A 215 15.17 35.01 -21.36
N VAL A 216 14.21 35.75 -20.80
CA VAL A 216 13.41 36.72 -21.57
C VAL A 216 14.24 37.92 -22.07
N GLY A 217 15.50 38.05 -21.63
CA GLY A 217 16.42 39.14 -21.98
C GLY A 217 16.94 39.19 -23.43
N GLU A 218 16.74 38.16 -24.26
CA GLU A 218 17.28 38.11 -25.63
C GLU A 218 16.23 38.19 -26.76
N MET A 219 14.92 38.18 -26.46
CA MET A 219 13.86 38.13 -27.48
C MET A 219 12.98 39.38 -27.64
N ALA A 220 13.22 40.47 -26.90
CA ALA A 220 12.36 41.65 -26.95
C ALA A 220 12.82 42.68 -27.99
N GLY A 221 12.15 42.68 -29.16
CA GLY A 221 12.16 43.82 -30.09
C GLY A 221 11.61 45.11 -29.46
N PRO A 222 11.76 46.27 -30.14
CA PRO A 222 11.89 47.60 -29.52
C PRO A 222 10.58 48.28 -29.04
N GLN A 223 9.60 47.54 -28.52
CA GLN A 223 8.35 48.13 -27.99
C GLN A 223 7.86 47.52 -26.66
N ALA A 224 8.78 47.17 -25.75
CA ALA A 224 8.43 46.89 -24.36
C ALA A 224 9.02 48.00 -23.47
N GLY A 225 8.15 48.89 -22.98
CA GLY A 225 8.52 49.97 -22.07
C GLY A 225 9.05 49.43 -20.73
N ASP A 226 10.10 50.09 -20.27
CA ASP A 226 10.69 50.11 -18.92
C ASP A 226 10.74 48.79 -18.13
N GLY A 227 11.89 48.13 -18.22
CA GLY A 227 12.38 47.16 -17.22
C GLY A 227 12.44 45.72 -17.73
N LEU A 228 13.52 45.39 -18.45
CA LEU A 228 13.95 44.00 -18.66
C LEU A 228 13.92 43.26 -17.31
N ILE A 229 13.15 42.16 -17.20
CA ILE A 229 13.07 41.35 -15.98
C ILE A 229 14.16 40.26 -16.07
N PRO A 230 15.31 40.38 -15.38
CA PRO A 230 16.39 39.38 -15.44
C PRO A 230 16.03 38.02 -14.80
N TRP A 231 14.82 37.90 -14.24
CA TRP A 231 14.35 36.73 -13.48
C TRP A 231 13.15 36.05 -14.12
N ALA A 232 13.03 36.15 -15.45
CA ALA A 232 11.98 35.49 -16.21
C ALA A 232 12.57 34.59 -17.30
N TRP A 233 11.99 33.41 -17.44
CA TRP A 233 12.29 32.47 -18.50
C TRP A 233 11.00 32.09 -19.24
N MET A 234 11.08 31.96 -20.56
CA MET A 234 9.96 31.60 -21.40
C MET A 234 10.34 30.40 -22.27
N GLY A 235 9.46 29.41 -22.31
CA GLY A 235 9.61 28.24 -23.17
C GLY A 235 8.35 27.94 -23.96
N ASN A 236 8.55 27.29 -25.11
CA ASN A 236 7.47 26.74 -25.91
C ASN A 236 7.22 25.28 -25.50
N LEU A 237 6.02 24.97 -25.01
CA LEU A 237 5.64 23.61 -24.60
C LEU A 237 5.41 22.67 -25.80
N ASP A 238 5.32 23.23 -27.01
CA ASP A 238 5.06 22.50 -28.26
C ASP A 238 6.33 22.27 -29.11
N THR A 239 7.50 22.78 -28.70
CA THR A 239 8.76 22.42 -29.38
C THR A 239 9.13 20.97 -29.09
N ILE A 240 9.32 20.21 -30.18
CA ILE A 240 9.76 18.82 -30.13
C ILE A 240 11.30 18.84 -30.11
N GLN A 241 11.88 18.73 -28.93
CA GLN A 241 13.18 18.06 -28.79
C GLN A 241 12.91 16.64 -28.28
N GLU A 242 13.22 15.67 -29.14
CA GLU A 242 13.34 14.25 -28.82
C GLU A 242 14.40 14.02 -27.70
N PRO A 243 14.44 12.85 -27.03
CA PRO A 243 13.74 11.60 -27.29
C PRO A 243 12.69 11.30 -26.25
N ARG A 244 11.82 10.32 -26.54
CA ARG A 244 11.17 9.53 -25.49
C ARG A 244 12.28 8.86 -24.67
N ARG A 245 12.87 9.58 -23.71
CA ARG A 245 13.50 8.92 -22.58
C ARG A 245 12.37 8.19 -21.90
N ARG A 246 12.35 6.86 -22.06
CA ARG A 246 11.66 5.98 -21.13
C ARG A 246 12.14 6.43 -19.76
N PHE A 247 11.31 7.18 -19.04
CA PHE A 247 11.39 7.18 -17.59
C PHE A 247 11.28 5.70 -17.25
N LEU A 248 12.38 5.10 -16.82
CA LEU A 248 12.45 3.69 -16.45
C LEU A 248 11.19 3.33 -15.66
N PRO A 249 10.35 2.37 -16.11
CA PRO A 249 9.27 1.88 -15.26
C PRO A 249 9.91 0.96 -14.22
N ARG A 250 10.29 1.55 -13.08
CA ARG A 250 10.72 0.84 -11.89
C ARG A 250 9.47 0.32 -11.18
N HIS A 251 8.88 -0.74 -11.72
CA HIS A 251 7.54 -1.20 -11.34
C HIS A 251 7.39 -1.64 -9.87
N LEU A 252 8.47 -1.69 -9.07
CA LEU A 252 8.43 -1.72 -7.61
C LEU A 252 9.49 -0.78 -7.03
N ARG A 253 9.09 0.13 -6.13
CA ARG A 253 10.03 0.97 -5.36
C ARG A 253 10.45 0.22 -4.09
N LEU A 254 11.76 0.05 -3.91
CA LEU A 254 12.34 -0.45 -2.65
C LEU A 254 12.46 0.70 -1.66
N GLY A 255 11.66 0.68 -0.60
CA GLY A 255 11.90 1.47 0.60
C GLY A 255 12.78 0.69 1.58
N ALA A 256 13.89 1.28 1.99
CA ALA A 256 14.66 0.96 3.21
C ALA A 256 15.00 2.31 3.84
N LEU A 257 15.05 2.57 5.15
CA LEU A 257 15.47 1.81 6.33
C LEU A 257 14.72 2.40 7.56
N LEU A 258 14.44 1.62 8.60
CA LEU A 258 14.37 2.11 9.98
C LEU A 258 15.46 1.36 10.72
N GLU A 259 16.55 2.05 11.06
CA GLU A 259 17.63 1.47 11.85
C GLU A 259 17.33 1.69 13.33
N GLY A 260 17.12 0.60 14.04
CA GLY A 260 16.86 0.56 15.48
C GLY A 260 16.35 -0.81 15.89
N SER A 261 16.92 -1.39 16.97
CA SER A 261 16.58 -2.71 17.56
C SER A 261 16.99 -4.00 16.80
N GLY A 262 17.82 -3.92 15.74
CA GLY A 262 18.35 -5.12 15.06
C GLY A 262 17.40 -5.75 14.03
N GLN A 263 16.50 -4.96 13.44
CA GLN A 263 15.52 -5.41 12.45
C GLN A 263 15.71 -4.70 11.11
N PHE A 264 15.93 -5.45 10.03
CA PHE A 264 15.96 -4.88 8.68
C PHE A 264 14.59 -5.07 8.00
N LYS A 265 13.98 -3.95 7.58
CA LYS A 265 12.66 -3.87 6.96
C LYS A 265 12.79 -3.48 5.49
N LEU A 266 12.47 -4.41 4.60
CA LEU A 266 12.33 -4.11 3.18
C LEU A 266 10.87 -3.76 2.88
N SER A 267 10.61 -2.55 2.39
CA SER A 267 9.29 -2.09 1.93
C SER A 267 9.21 -2.21 0.42
N ILE A 268 8.34 -3.08 -0.05
CA ILE A 268 8.06 -3.26 -1.47
C ILE A 268 6.73 -2.56 -1.74
N ILE A 269 6.74 -1.45 -2.49
CA ILE A 269 5.55 -0.63 -2.75
C ILE A 269 4.99 -0.97 -4.14
N GLY A 270 3.77 -1.51 -4.19
CA GLY A 270 2.94 -1.56 -5.40
C GLY A 270 2.45 -0.15 -5.74
N THR A 271 2.48 0.23 -7.02
CA THR A 271 2.38 1.63 -7.49
C THR A 271 1.00 2.30 -7.36
N GLY A 272 0.10 1.85 -6.50
CA GLY A 272 -1.15 2.55 -6.18
C GLY A 272 -2.17 2.65 -7.35
N SER A 273 -3.37 3.15 -7.04
CA SER A 273 -4.50 3.25 -7.98
C SER A 273 -4.45 4.47 -8.90
N ALA A 274 -3.68 5.52 -8.58
CA ALA A 274 -3.56 6.72 -9.40
C ALA A 274 -2.66 6.53 -10.63
N ASP A 275 -1.74 5.57 -10.59
CA ASP A 275 -0.76 5.32 -11.66
C ASP A 275 -1.23 4.26 -12.68
N GLN A 276 -2.32 3.52 -12.40
CA GLN A 276 -2.84 2.47 -13.30
C GLN A 276 -3.40 3.00 -14.61
N VAL A 277 -3.82 4.27 -14.65
CA VAL A 277 -4.33 4.91 -15.87
C VAL A 277 -3.19 5.38 -16.78
N VAL A 278 -1.96 5.48 -16.25
CA VAL A 278 -0.85 6.19 -16.91
C VAL A 278 0.30 5.27 -17.35
N PHE A 279 0.58 4.15 -16.67
CA PHE A 279 1.90 3.48 -16.80
C PHE A 279 1.95 2.01 -17.25
N ASP A 280 0.88 1.49 -17.88
CA ASP A 280 0.77 0.11 -18.36
C ASP A 280 0.86 -0.97 -17.25
N ARG A 281 0.16 -2.08 -17.47
CA ARG A 281 -0.23 -3.05 -16.42
C ARG A 281 0.99 -3.78 -15.80
N TYR A 282 0.88 -4.21 -14.53
CA TYR A 282 1.64 -5.35 -13.98
C TYR A 282 1.70 -6.51 -15.00
N PRO A 283 2.67 -7.46 -14.93
CA PRO A 283 2.70 -8.63 -15.81
C PRO A 283 1.55 -9.59 -15.44
N ARG A 284 0.32 -9.15 -15.72
CA ARG A 284 -0.91 -9.79 -15.33
C ARG A 284 -1.02 -11.21 -15.88
N PRO A 285 -0.62 -11.48 -17.14
CA PRO A 285 -0.53 -12.84 -17.65
C PRO A 285 0.35 -13.73 -16.77
N ALA A 286 1.55 -13.27 -16.39
CA ALA A 286 2.45 -14.05 -15.54
C ALA A 286 1.87 -14.32 -14.14
N ILE A 287 1.16 -13.35 -13.55
CA ILE A 287 0.50 -13.53 -12.25
C ILE A 287 -0.65 -14.53 -12.36
N ASP A 288 -1.46 -14.41 -13.42
CA ASP A 288 -2.60 -15.29 -13.65
C ASP A 288 -2.11 -16.73 -13.96
N ASP A 289 -1.07 -16.88 -14.79
CA ASP A 289 -0.39 -18.15 -15.08
C ASP A 289 0.19 -18.78 -13.81
N ALA A 290 0.84 -17.98 -12.96
CA ALA A 290 1.40 -18.44 -11.69
C ALA A 290 0.32 -18.98 -10.75
N ARG A 291 -0.81 -18.28 -10.65
CA ARG A 291 -1.96 -18.71 -9.85
C ARG A 291 -2.61 -19.97 -10.41
N GLN A 292 -2.74 -20.06 -11.73
CA GLN A 292 -3.26 -21.26 -12.39
C GLN A 292 -2.36 -22.46 -12.12
N LEU A 293 -1.05 -22.33 -12.31
CA LEU A 293 -0.09 -23.41 -12.05
C LEU A 293 -0.10 -23.84 -10.58
N LEU A 294 -0.22 -22.88 -9.65
CA LEU A 294 -0.33 -23.18 -8.22
C LEU A 294 -1.62 -23.96 -7.90
N ALA A 295 -2.75 -23.58 -8.51
CA ALA A 295 -4.03 -24.27 -8.35
C ALA A 295 -3.97 -25.70 -8.91
N GLU A 296 -3.41 -25.89 -10.11
CA GLU A 296 -3.20 -27.21 -10.72
C GLU A 296 -2.28 -28.09 -9.86
N THR A 297 -1.18 -27.52 -9.37
CA THR A 297 -0.24 -28.23 -8.49
C THR A 297 -0.92 -28.69 -7.20
N ARG A 298 -1.72 -27.82 -6.58
CA ARG A 298 -2.51 -28.16 -5.39
C ARG A 298 -3.50 -29.30 -5.66
N GLN A 299 -4.26 -29.21 -6.75
CA GLN A 299 -5.25 -30.24 -7.09
C GLN A 299 -4.60 -31.60 -7.32
N GLN A 300 -3.47 -31.63 -8.05
CA GLN A 300 -2.73 -32.86 -8.30
C GLN A 300 -2.13 -33.44 -7.01
N ALA A 301 -1.53 -32.59 -6.17
CA ALA A 301 -0.97 -32.99 -4.89
C ALA A 301 -2.04 -33.55 -3.94
N GLY A 302 -3.17 -32.85 -3.80
CA GLY A 302 -4.30 -33.28 -2.98
C GLY A 302 -4.85 -34.63 -3.42
N ALA A 303 -5.06 -34.84 -4.73
CA ALA A 303 -5.52 -36.12 -5.26
C ALA A 303 -4.53 -37.26 -4.98
N ALA A 304 -3.23 -37.01 -5.13
CA ALA A 304 -2.20 -38.01 -4.84
C ALA A 304 -2.14 -38.36 -3.34
N LEU A 305 -2.20 -37.36 -2.46
CA LEU A 305 -2.18 -37.53 -1.01
C LEU A 305 -3.43 -38.28 -0.53
N GLN A 306 -4.61 -37.98 -1.08
CA GLN A 306 -5.85 -38.70 -0.78
C GLN A 306 -5.77 -40.17 -1.18
N GLN A 307 -5.23 -40.49 -2.36
CA GLN A 307 -5.02 -41.89 -2.78
C GLN A 307 -4.06 -42.63 -1.85
N ILE A 308 -2.98 -41.96 -1.39
CA ILE A 308 -2.04 -42.51 -0.42
C ILE A 308 -2.76 -42.78 0.91
N ALA A 309 -3.50 -41.81 1.44
CA ALA A 309 -4.24 -41.96 2.70
C ALA A 309 -5.29 -43.08 2.66
N GLN A 310 -6.00 -43.24 1.53
CA GLN A 310 -6.91 -44.36 1.32
C GLN A 310 -6.18 -45.71 1.31
N ALA A 311 -5.02 -45.78 0.66
CA ALA A 311 -4.21 -46.99 0.59
C ALA A 311 -3.60 -47.38 1.95
N GLU A 312 -3.27 -46.38 2.80
CA GLU A 312 -2.83 -46.56 4.18
C GLU A 312 -3.97 -47.09 5.07
N SER A 313 -5.17 -46.53 4.92
CA SER A 313 -6.37 -46.93 5.67
C SER A 313 -6.82 -48.37 5.36
N ALA A 314 -6.51 -48.88 4.16
CA ALA A 314 -6.79 -50.25 3.76
C ALA A 314 -5.90 -51.32 4.43
N GLY A 315 -4.89 -50.91 5.21
CA GLY A 315 -3.95 -51.81 5.86
C GLY A 315 -2.90 -52.42 4.91
N GLY A 316 -1.86 -53.02 5.48
CA GLY A 316 -0.75 -53.61 4.74
C GLY A 316 0.38 -54.11 5.64
N ASP A 317 1.31 -54.86 5.06
CA ASP A 317 2.57 -55.22 5.71
C ASP A 317 3.57 -54.04 5.72
N GLY A 318 4.71 -54.24 6.38
CA GLY A 318 5.75 -53.21 6.49
C GLY A 318 6.33 -52.77 5.14
N GLU A 319 6.33 -53.64 4.13
CA GLU A 319 6.81 -53.32 2.78
C GLU A 319 5.86 -52.35 2.07
N ARG A 320 4.55 -52.58 2.17
CA ARG A 320 3.54 -51.66 1.65
C ARG A 320 3.57 -50.30 2.34
N ALA A 321 3.77 -50.26 3.67
CA ALA A 321 3.91 -49.01 4.41
C ALA A 321 5.14 -48.20 3.95
N ALA A 322 6.28 -48.86 3.76
CA ALA A 322 7.49 -48.24 3.24
C ALA A 322 7.31 -47.72 1.80
N LEU A 323 6.61 -48.46 0.95
CA LEU A 323 6.29 -48.04 -0.41
C LEU A 323 5.42 -46.77 -0.43
N LEU A 324 4.38 -46.71 0.41
CA LEU A 324 3.49 -45.55 0.51
C LEU A 324 4.21 -44.31 1.05
N ALA A 325 5.10 -44.48 2.04
CA ALA A 325 5.98 -43.43 2.52
C ALA A 325 6.91 -42.91 1.41
N GLY A 326 7.50 -43.81 0.61
CA GLY A 326 8.31 -43.45 -0.55
C GLY A 326 7.52 -42.68 -1.62
N LYS A 327 6.26 -43.07 -1.87
CA LYS A 327 5.36 -42.31 -2.77
C LYS A 327 5.08 -40.91 -2.23
N ARG A 328 4.78 -40.78 -0.93
CA ARG A 328 4.54 -39.48 -0.28
C ARG A 328 5.75 -38.57 -0.39
N ALA A 329 6.95 -39.09 -0.08
CA ALA A 329 8.20 -38.34 -0.21
C ALA A 329 8.47 -37.86 -1.65
N LYS A 330 8.13 -38.69 -2.65
CA LYS A 330 8.22 -38.29 -4.06
C LYS A 330 7.26 -37.16 -4.41
N VAL A 331 5.99 -37.25 -4.00
CA VAL A 331 5.00 -36.19 -4.22
C VAL A 331 5.47 -34.88 -3.58
N ASP A 332 6.00 -34.94 -2.36
CA ASP A 332 6.57 -33.80 -1.65
C ASP A 332 7.74 -33.15 -2.40
N ALA A 333 8.67 -33.96 -2.92
CA ALA A 333 9.81 -33.48 -3.70
C ALA A 333 9.36 -32.81 -5.00
N ASP A 334 8.46 -33.47 -5.75
CA ASP A 334 7.95 -32.96 -7.04
C ASP A 334 7.20 -31.64 -6.86
N VAL A 335 6.38 -31.51 -5.81
CA VAL A 335 5.65 -30.27 -5.52
C VAL A 335 6.59 -29.17 -5.06
N ARG A 336 7.58 -29.50 -4.22
CA ARG A 336 8.60 -28.54 -3.76
C ARG A 336 9.38 -27.96 -4.92
N GLU A 337 9.84 -28.79 -5.85
CA GLU A 337 10.56 -28.33 -7.04
C GLU A 337 9.70 -27.37 -7.87
N ARG A 338 8.44 -27.74 -8.16
CA ARG A 338 7.53 -26.91 -8.97
C ARG A 338 7.23 -25.56 -8.32
N VAL A 339 6.88 -25.54 -7.02
CA VAL A 339 6.54 -24.30 -6.31
C VAL A 339 7.76 -23.39 -6.17
N THR A 340 8.95 -23.96 -5.94
CA THR A 340 10.20 -23.20 -5.88
C THR A 340 10.55 -22.59 -7.23
N ALA A 341 10.43 -23.37 -8.32
CA ALA A 341 10.66 -22.88 -9.68
C ALA A 341 9.65 -21.78 -10.08
N LEU A 342 8.38 -21.94 -9.71
CA LEU A 342 7.35 -20.93 -9.88
C LEU A 342 7.71 -19.65 -9.12
N GLY A 343 8.06 -19.76 -7.84
CA GLY A 343 8.45 -18.64 -6.99
C GLY A 343 9.62 -17.84 -7.55
N ARG A 344 10.62 -18.54 -8.07
CA ARG A 344 11.80 -17.93 -8.69
C ARG A 344 11.48 -17.27 -10.04
N THR A 345 10.60 -17.88 -10.82
CA THR A 345 10.12 -17.31 -12.09
C THR A 345 9.34 -16.04 -11.83
N LEU A 346 8.39 -16.09 -10.90
CA LEU A 346 7.57 -14.94 -10.52
C LEU A 346 8.44 -13.81 -9.95
N TYR A 347 9.45 -14.12 -9.14
CA TYR A 347 10.42 -13.13 -8.66
C TYR A 347 11.14 -12.41 -9.81
N ASN A 348 11.67 -13.14 -10.79
CA ASN A 348 12.38 -12.54 -11.92
C ASN A 348 11.45 -11.79 -12.90
N GLN A 349 10.17 -12.12 -12.94
CA GLN A 349 9.18 -11.44 -13.78
C GLN A 349 8.57 -10.21 -13.11
N LEU A 350 8.42 -10.24 -11.79
CA LEU A 350 7.92 -9.12 -10.99
C LEU A 350 8.98 -8.05 -10.73
N PHE A 351 10.27 -8.36 -10.85
CA PHE A 351 11.35 -7.39 -10.64
C PHE A 351 12.26 -7.36 -11.87
N ASN A 352 12.60 -6.17 -12.36
CA ASN A 352 13.65 -6.06 -13.37
C ASN A 352 14.99 -6.60 -12.81
N PRO A 353 15.94 -7.02 -13.66
CA PRO A 353 17.17 -7.68 -13.20
C PRO A 353 17.99 -6.88 -12.18
N ASP A 354 18.07 -5.56 -12.34
CA ASP A 354 18.83 -4.68 -11.43
C ASP A 354 18.18 -4.58 -10.05
N VAL A 355 16.86 -4.41 -10.01
CA VAL A 355 16.07 -4.38 -8.77
C VAL A 355 16.10 -5.75 -8.10
N ALA A 356 15.95 -6.83 -8.87
CA ALA A 356 16.04 -8.21 -8.40
C ALA A 356 17.42 -8.53 -7.80
N ALA A 357 18.50 -7.99 -8.36
CA ALA A 357 19.85 -8.11 -7.81
C ALA A 357 20.01 -7.29 -6.52
N GLY A 358 19.50 -6.06 -6.49
CA GLY A 358 19.53 -5.20 -5.30
C GLY A 358 18.73 -5.76 -4.12
N ILE A 359 17.57 -6.38 -4.37
CA ILE A 359 16.78 -7.09 -3.36
C ILE A 359 17.59 -8.27 -2.82
N ARG A 360 18.11 -9.13 -3.71
CA ARG A 360 18.94 -10.29 -3.32
C ARG A 360 20.11 -9.89 -2.42
N GLN A 361 20.84 -8.84 -2.80
CA GLN A 361 21.95 -8.33 -2.02
C GLN A 361 21.52 -7.89 -0.61
N ARG A 362 20.38 -7.20 -0.49
CA ARG A 362 19.85 -6.75 0.80
C ARG A 362 19.35 -7.91 1.65
N LEU A 363 18.65 -8.87 1.05
CA LEU A 363 18.11 -10.06 1.74
C LEU A 363 19.19 -11.07 2.15
N ALA A 364 20.38 -11.02 1.56
CA ALA A 364 21.52 -11.83 1.95
C ALA A 364 22.12 -11.43 3.33
N THR A 365 21.78 -10.26 3.86
CA THR A 365 22.24 -9.82 5.19
C THR A 365 21.53 -10.61 6.30
N LYS A 366 22.27 -10.97 7.38
CA LYS A 366 21.72 -11.77 8.50
C LYS A 366 20.58 -11.05 9.25
N ASP A 367 20.54 -9.72 9.15
CA ASP A 367 19.56 -8.87 9.82
C ASP A 367 18.25 -8.70 9.01
N ALA A 368 18.25 -9.06 7.72
CA ALA A 368 17.10 -9.04 6.81
C ALA A 368 16.12 -10.19 7.05
N GLN A 369 15.58 -10.27 8.26
CA GLN A 369 14.62 -11.31 8.64
C GLN A 369 13.17 -10.86 8.48
N ILE A 370 12.91 -9.56 8.30
CA ILE A 370 11.56 -9.01 8.22
C ILE A 370 11.29 -8.39 6.84
N LEU A 371 10.17 -8.78 6.24
CA LEU A 371 9.70 -8.25 4.96
C LEU A 371 8.31 -7.62 5.16
N LEU A 372 8.20 -6.30 4.97
CA LEU A 372 6.91 -5.60 5.00
C LEU A 372 6.53 -5.20 3.57
N LEU A 373 5.46 -5.77 3.05
CA LEU A 373 4.96 -5.49 1.72
C LEU A 373 3.92 -4.38 1.80
N ARG A 374 4.12 -3.26 1.09
CA ARG A 374 3.10 -2.21 0.95
C ARG A 374 2.36 -2.41 -0.37
N LEU A 375 1.10 -2.81 -0.28
CA LEU A 375 0.34 -3.33 -1.41
C LEU A 375 -0.91 -2.48 -1.64
N ASP A 376 -1.37 -2.40 -2.88
CA ASP A 376 -2.71 -1.93 -3.22
C ASP A 376 -3.64 -3.12 -3.47
N GLU A 377 -4.92 -2.86 -3.78
CA GLU A 377 -5.90 -3.93 -4.05
C GLU A 377 -5.53 -4.79 -5.27
N ASN A 378 -4.76 -4.25 -6.22
CA ASN A 378 -4.39 -4.94 -7.45
C ASN A 378 -3.17 -5.86 -7.28
N THR A 379 -2.31 -5.56 -6.31
CA THR A 379 -1.09 -6.32 -5.97
C THR A 379 -1.25 -7.19 -4.73
N ALA A 380 -2.26 -6.93 -3.91
CA ALA A 380 -2.58 -7.74 -2.74
C ALA A 380 -2.79 -9.22 -3.07
N GLY A 381 -3.26 -9.53 -4.27
CA GLY A 381 -3.52 -10.90 -4.70
C GLY A 381 -2.29 -11.67 -5.23
N ILE A 382 -1.14 -11.03 -5.40
CA ILE A 382 0.08 -11.74 -5.82
C ILE A 382 0.54 -12.64 -4.66
N PRO A 383 0.94 -13.90 -4.90
CA PRO A 383 1.41 -14.81 -3.85
C PRO A 383 2.85 -14.45 -3.42
N TRP A 384 3.03 -13.26 -2.84
CA TRP A 384 4.34 -12.71 -2.45
C TRP A 384 5.14 -13.62 -1.53
N GLU A 385 4.45 -14.38 -0.68
CA GLU A 385 5.02 -15.36 0.25
C GLU A 385 5.77 -16.48 -0.50
N LEU A 386 5.35 -16.80 -1.71
CA LEU A 386 5.95 -17.85 -2.54
C LEU A 386 7.09 -17.36 -3.42
N LEU A 387 7.47 -16.09 -3.36
CA LEU A 387 8.64 -15.62 -4.12
C LEU A 387 9.92 -16.26 -3.58
N ASP A 388 10.85 -16.54 -4.49
CA ASP A 388 12.16 -17.10 -4.19
C ASP A 388 13.26 -16.27 -4.84
N ASP A 389 14.13 -15.69 -4.02
CA ASP A 389 15.29 -14.89 -4.45
C ASP A 389 16.57 -15.74 -4.64
N GLY A 390 16.47 -17.07 -4.50
CA GLY A 390 17.57 -18.01 -4.48
C GLY A 390 17.97 -18.47 -3.08
N SER A 391 17.45 -17.85 -2.01
CA SER A 391 17.65 -18.29 -0.62
C SER A 391 16.54 -19.21 -0.10
N GLY A 392 15.50 -19.46 -0.91
CA GLY A 392 14.30 -20.18 -0.54
C GLY A 392 13.08 -19.27 -0.44
N LEU A 393 11.89 -19.87 -0.46
CA LEU A 393 10.60 -19.18 -0.41
C LEU A 393 10.52 -18.19 0.75
N PHE A 394 10.10 -16.95 0.48
CA PHE A 394 10.02 -15.88 1.47
C PHE A 394 9.20 -16.27 2.71
N ALA A 395 8.10 -17.01 2.55
CA ALA A 395 7.24 -17.46 3.64
C ALA A 395 7.95 -18.32 4.69
N LEU A 396 9.05 -18.98 4.30
CA LEU A 396 9.79 -19.94 5.13
C LEU A 396 11.06 -19.31 5.69
N THR A 397 11.66 -18.38 4.95
CA THR A 397 12.92 -17.74 5.30
C THR A 397 12.74 -16.41 6.03
N ARG A 398 11.58 -15.75 5.91
CA ARG A 398 11.35 -14.38 6.43
C ARG A 398 10.06 -14.28 7.25
N ARG A 399 10.04 -13.31 8.17
CA ARG A 399 8.85 -12.83 8.89
C ARG A 399 8.16 -11.79 8.02
N MET A 400 6.99 -12.14 7.48
CA MET A 400 6.32 -11.32 6.47
C MET A 400 5.08 -10.64 7.03
N GLY A 401 4.80 -9.41 6.59
CA GLY A 401 3.52 -8.74 6.78
C GLY A 401 3.16 -7.85 5.58
N ARG A 402 1.86 -7.59 5.40
CA ARG A 402 1.30 -6.78 4.32
C ARG A 402 0.64 -5.52 4.89
N GLN A 403 0.93 -4.37 4.33
CA GLN A 403 0.27 -3.11 4.63
C GLN A 403 -0.50 -2.68 3.39
N LEU A 404 -1.83 -2.76 3.46
CA LEU A 404 -2.69 -2.34 2.35
C LEU A 404 -2.76 -0.80 2.30
N GLU A 405 -2.59 -0.22 1.12
CA GLU A 405 -2.82 1.20 0.88
C GLU A 405 -4.32 1.47 0.85
N LEU A 406 -4.86 1.88 1.99
CA LEU A 406 -6.27 2.16 2.18
C LEU A 406 -6.57 3.63 1.86
N VAL A 407 -7.44 3.89 0.89
CA VAL A 407 -7.88 5.25 0.53
C VAL A 407 -9.04 5.69 1.41
N GLY A 408 -8.98 6.87 2.03
CA GLY A 408 -10.09 7.41 2.84
C GLY A 408 -9.88 7.25 4.35
N GLN A 409 -10.96 7.17 5.12
CA GLN A 409 -10.87 7.09 6.59
C GLN A 409 -10.27 5.74 7.04
N VAL A 410 -9.22 5.83 7.84
CA VAL A 410 -8.58 4.73 8.58
C VAL A 410 -8.49 5.18 10.03
N ARG A 411 -9.07 4.42 10.94
CA ARG A 411 -9.04 4.72 12.37
C ARG A 411 -7.72 4.26 12.95
N GLN A 412 -7.24 5.00 13.94
CA GLN A 412 -6.09 4.54 14.72
C GLN A 412 -6.50 3.31 15.53
N PRO A 413 -5.61 2.31 15.66
CA PRO A 413 -5.88 1.18 16.54
C PRO A 413 -6.19 1.65 17.96
N PRO A 414 -7.19 1.08 18.65
CA PRO A 414 -7.47 1.43 20.02
C PRO A 414 -6.23 1.20 20.90
N SER A 415 -6.01 2.11 21.84
CA SER A 415 -4.94 1.95 22.84
C SER A 415 -5.30 0.81 23.79
N ARG A 416 -4.32 0.00 24.19
CA ARG A 416 -4.53 -1.01 25.24
C ARG A 416 -4.55 -0.25 26.58
N PRO A 417 -5.65 -0.22 27.33
CA PRO A 417 -5.70 0.36 28.66
C PRO A 417 -4.71 -0.38 29.57
N VAL A 418 -4.13 0.38 30.50
CA VAL A 418 -3.09 -0.10 31.43
C VAL A 418 -3.60 -1.23 32.33
N ASP A 419 -4.90 -1.26 32.64
CA ASP A 419 -5.57 -2.29 33.44
C ASP A 419 -5.64 -3.68 32.77
N SER A 420 -5.26 -3.76 31.50
CA SER A 420 -5.33 -4.96 30.67
C SER A 420 -3.95 -5.57 30.43
N ARG A 421 -2.94 -5.13 31.20
CA ARG A 421 -1.63 -5.77 31.33
C ARG A 421 -1.80 -7.10 32.05
N GLY A 422 -1.19 -8.17 31.52
CA GLY A 422 -1.33 -9.52 32.09
C GLY A 422 -2.71 -10.17 31.89
N ARG A 423 -3.58 -9.65 31.00
CA ARG A 423 -4.86 -10.27 30.65
C ARG A 423 -5.05 -10.32 29.15
N LEU A 424 -5.49 -11.46 28.60
CA LEU A 424 -5.81 -11.63 27.19
C LEU A 424 -7.28 -12.01 27.01
N ARG A 425 -8.02 -11.21 26.25
CA ARG A 425 -9.41 -11.47 25.91
C ARG A 425 -9.53 -12.06 24.51
N VAL A 426 -10.12 -13.24 24.42
CA VAL A 426 -10.24 -14.01 23.18
C VAL A 426 -11.71 -14.28 22.88
N LEU A 427 -12.16 -13.80 21.72
CA LEU A 427 -13.42 -14.21 21.12
C LEU A 427 -13.12 -15.32 20.11
N LEU A 428 -13.71 -16.50 20.33
CA LEU A 428 -13.59 -17.64 19.43
C LEU A 428 -14.95 -17.95 18.82
N VAL A 429 -15.02 -18.00 17.50
CA VAL A 429 -16.22 -18.41 16.76
C VAL A 429 -15.83 -19.52 15.81
N ALA A 430 -16.40 -20.71 16.02
CA ALA A 430 -16.00 -21.92 15.33
C ALA A 430 -17.20 -22.71 14.81
N ASN A 431 -17.07 -23.22 13.59
CA ASN A 431 -18.08 -24.04 12.91
C ASN A 431 -19.52 -23.46 12.99
N PRO A 432 -19.78 -22.20 12.57
CA PRO A 432 -21.11 -21.59 12.71
C PRO A 432 -22.21 -22.32 11.94
N THR A 433 -21.83 -22.99 10.85
CA THR A 433 -22.70 -23.71 9.91
C THR A 433 -22.93 -25.17 10.31
N GLY A 434 -22.15 -25.71 11.25
CA GLY A 434 -22.30 -27.06 11.78
C GLY A 434 -21.75 -28.18 10.88
N ASP A 435 -21.21 -27.83 9.71
CA ASP A 435 -20.68 -28.73 8.68
C ASP A 435 -19.17 -29.01 8.82
N LEU A 436 -18.51 -28.40 9.80
CA LEU A 436 -17.06 -28.48 10.03
C LEU A 436 -16.70 -29.06 11.41
N PRO A 437 -17.06 -30.33 11.71
CA PRO A 437 -16.93 -30.89 13.06
C PRO A 437 -15.49 -30.97 13.58
N ALA A 438 -14.50 -31.05 12.69
CA ALA A 438 -13.07 -31.08 13.06
C ALA A 438 -12.58 -29.77 13.70
N ILE A 439 -13.24 -28.64 13.43
CA ILE A 439 -12.85 -27.30 13.92
C ILE A 439 -13.03 -27.18 15.43
N GLU A 440 -13.98 -27.89 16.04
CA GLU A 440 -14.16 -27.83 17.49
C GLU A 440 -12.94 -28.36 18.24
N GLU A 441 -12.34 -29.44 17.76
CA GLU A 441 -11.16 -30.02 18.38
C GLU A 441 -9.92 -29.13 18.20
N GLU A 442 -9.77 -28.53 17.01
CA GLU A 442 -8.78 -27.48 16.76
C GLU A 442 -8.92 -26.33 17.76
N SER A 443 -10.15 -25.85 17.95
CA SER A 443 -10.45 -24.73 18.85
C SER A 443 -10.05 -25.06 20.30
N ARG A 444 -10.31 -26.29 20.77
CA ARG A 444 -9.87 -26.75 22.10
C ARG A 444 -8.35 -26.77 22.24
N ARG A 445 -7.62 -27.19 21.20
CA ARG A 445 -6.14 -27.17 21.19
C ARG A 445 -5.59 -25.74 21.19
N ILE A 446 -6.20 -24.82 20.45
CA ILE A 446 -5.84 -23.38 20.47
C ILE A 446 -6.01 -22.81 21.88
N LEU A 447 -7.16 -23.06 22.51
CA LEU A 447 -7.41 -22.61 23.89
C LEU A 447 -6.41 -23.21 24.86
N SER A 448 -6.06 -24.49 24.72
CA SER A 448 -5.05 -25.14 25.56
C SER A 448 -3.67 -24.48 25.43
N ALA A 449 -3.27 -24.08 24.22
CA ALA A 449 -2.02 -23.35 24.00
C ALA A 449 -2.04 -21.96 24.66
N LEU A 450 -3.18 -21.27 24.61
CA LEU A 450 -3.36 -19.97 25.24
C LEU A 450 -3.36 -20.06 26.78
N TYR A 451 -4.03 -21.05 27.36
CA TYR A 451 -4.02 -21.27 28.81
C TYR A 451 -2.65 -21.69 29.37
N ALA A 452 -1.72 -22.10 28.51
CA ALA A 452 -0.34 -22.38 28.91
C ALA A 452 0.52 -21.11 29.10
N LEU A 453 -0.02 -19.91 28.83
CA LEU A 453 0.67 -18.64 29.06
C LEU A 453 0.90 -18.39 30.56
N PRO A 454 2.16 -18.32 31.04
CA PRO A 454 2.43 -18.06 32.44
C PRO A 454 2.10 -16.61 32.80
N GLY A 455 1.46 -16.38 33.94
CA GLY A 455 1.22 -15.04 34.49
C GLY A 455 0.19 -14.19 33.73
N VAL A 456 -0.58 -14.79 32.82
CA VAL A 456 -1.59 -14.09 32.01
C VAL A 456 -2.98 -14.65 32.30
N GLU A 457 -3.92 -13.79 32.69
CA GLU A 457 -5.33 -14.15 32.80
C GLU A 457 -5.95 -14.28 31.39
N ILE A 458 -6.36 -15.48 31.00
CA ILE A 458 -7.01 -15.73 29.72
C ILE A 458 -8.53 -15.73 29.90
N GLN A 459 -9.21 -14.75 29.29
CA GLN A 459 -10.66 -14.65 29.26
C GLN A 459 -11.17 -15.04 27.87
N VAL A 460 -11.96 -16.12 27.80
CA VAL A 460 -12.45 -16.68 26.54
C VAL A 460 -13.97 -16.57 26.48
N LYS A 461 -14.49 -16.03 25.37
CA LYS A 461 -15.88 -16.19 24.97
C LYS A 461 -15.89 -16.99 23.70
N ALA A 462 -16.49 -18.18 23.73
CA ALA A 462 -16.50 -19.10 22.59
C ALA A 462 -17.94 -19.38 22.14
N PHE A 463 -18.17 -19.35 20.83
CA PHE A 463 -19.42 -19.76 20.20
C PHE A 463 -19.14 -20.92 19.23
N PHE A 464 -19.97 -21.97 19.32
CA PHE A 464 -19.86 -23.17 18.50
C PHE A 464 -21.20 -23.51 17.83
N GLY A 465 -21.15 -24.02 16.60
CA GLY A 465 -22.32 -24.61 15.94
C GLY A 465 -23.46 -23.64 15.63
N ALA A 466 -24.68 -24.19 15.54
CA ALA A 466 -25.88 -23.49 15.07
C ALA A 466 -26.37 -22.34 16.00
N GLU A 467 -25.76 -22.13 17.16
CA GLU A 467 -26.09 -21.03 18.07
C GLU A 467 -25.36 -19.72 17.73
N VAL A 468 -24.38 -19.78 16.81
CA VAL A 468 -23.56 -18.65 16.37
C VAL A 468 -24.36 -17.73 15.42
N ARG A 469 -25.40 -17.04 15.93
CA ARG A 469 -26.17 -16.06 15.15
C ARG A 469 -25.54 -14.67 15.18
N ARG A 470 -25.78 -13.87 14.13
CA ARG A 470 -25.21 -12.51 13.96
C ARG A 470 -25.37 -11.62 15.18
N ARG A 471 -26.55 -11.62 15.80
CA ARG A 471 -26.84 -10.79 16.98
C ARG A 471 -25.92 -11.08 18.16
N TYR A 472 -25.55 -12.35 18.38
CA TYR A 472 -24.71 -12.75 19.53
C TYR A 472 -23.25 -12.43 19.26
N VAL A 473 -22.78 -12.71 18.05
CA VAL A 473 -21.42 -12.39 17.62
C VAL A 473 -21.21 -10.87 17.61
N MET A 474 -22.16 -10.09 17.09
CA MET A 474 -22.08 -8.62 17.13
C MET A 474 -22.14 -8.05 18.54
N ALA A 475 -22.99 -8.61 19.42
CA ALA A 475 -23.02 -8.21 20.82
C ALA A 475 -21.67 -8.46 21.51
N ALA A 476 -21.03 -9.60 21.22
CA ALA A 476 -19.68 -9.89 21.69
C ALA A 476 -18.65 -8.93 21.07
N LEU A 477 -18.64 -8.71 19.75
CA LEU A 477 -17.67 -7.81 19.11
C LEU A 477 -17.81 -6.33 19.50
N ASN A 478 -18.94 -5.92 20.08
CA ASN A 478 -19.10 -4.61 20.70
C ASN A 478 -18.51 -4.52 22.12
N GLU A 479 -18.15 -5.66 22.71
CA GLU A 479 -17.24 -5.71 23.85
C GLU A 479 -15.78 -5.72 23.35
N ARG A 480 -14.84 -5.46 24.26
CA ARG A 480 -13.43 -5.36 23.92
C ARG A 480 -12.73 -6.72 23.95
N TYR A 481 -12.18 -7.14 22.81
CA TYR A 481 -11.34 -8.34 22.65
C TYR A 481 -9.95 -8.01 22.09
N ASP A 482 -8.93 -8.74 22.52
CA ASP A 482 -7.59 -8.64 21.96
C ASP A 482 -7.45 -9.54 20.71
N VAL A 483 -8.11 -10.70 20.74
CA VAL A 483 -8.11 -11.69 19.66
C VAL A 483 -9.53 -12.02 19.24
N PHE A 484 -9.76 -12.04 17.93
CA PHE A 484 -10.93 -12.68 17.34
C PHE A 484 -10.47 -13.81 16.43
N HIS A 485 -10.70 -15.04 16.87
CA HIS A 485 -10.48 -16.24 16.07
C HIS A 485 -11.80 -16.65 15.43
N PHE A 486 -11.82 -16.73 14.10
CA PHE A 486 -12.96 -17.22 13.34
C PHE A 486 -12.54 -18.40 12.49
N ALA A 487 -13.23 -19.53 12.65
CA ALA A 487 -13.01 -20.72 11.85
C ALA A 487 -14.32 -21.16 11.19
N GLY A 488 -14.41 -21.03 9.87
CA GLY A 488 -15.63 -21.27 9.10
C GLY A 488 -15.59 -20.64 7.71
N HIS A 489 -16.78 -20.47 7.12
CA HIS A 489 -16.93 -19.96 5.75
C HIS A 489 -16.98 -18.43 5.68
N ALA A 490 -16.60 -17.89 4.54
CA ALA A 490 -16.82 -16.51 4.13
C ALA A 490 -17.87 -16.43 3.01
N TYR A 491 -18.47 -15.26 2.87
CA TYR A 491 -19.44 -14.94 1.82
C TYR A 491 -18.93 -13.77 0.99
N TYR A 492 -18.98 -13.91 -0.33
CA TYR A 492 -18.63 -12.85 -1.26
C TYR A 492 -19.83 -12.42 -2.10
N HIS A 493 -20.16 -11.13 -2.02
CA HIS A 493 -21.18 -10.49 -2.84
C HIS A 493 -20.53 -9.58 -3.90
N PRO A 494 -20.51 -9.98 -5.19
CA PRO A 494 -19.75 -9.27 -6.22
C PRO A 494 -20.26 -7.84 -6.51
N GLN A 495 -21.58 -7.62 -6.42
CA GLN A 495 -22.20 -6.33 -6.71
C GLN A 495 -22.26 -5.40 -5.49
N MET A 496 -22.12 -5.96 -4.28
CA MET A 496 -22.25 -5.25 -3.01
C MET A 496 -21.13 -5.73 -2.07
N PRO A 497 -19.86 -5.35 -2.34
CA PRO A 497 -18.72 -5.85 -1.56
C PRO A 497 -18.86 -5.61 -0.04
N ALA A 498 -19.57 -4.56 0.36
CA ALA A 498 -19.87 -4.25 1.76
C ALA A 498 -20.70 -5.33 2.48
N GLU A 499 -21.47 -6.13 1.73
CA GLU A 499 -22.25 -7.27 2.24
C GLU A 499 -21.44 -8.58 2.30
N SER A 500 -20.20 -8.57 1.80
CA SER A 500 -19.28 -9.69 1.94
C SER A 500 -18.78 -9.81 3.38
N GLY A 501 -18.51 -11.00 3.87
CA GLY A 501 -18.10 -11.18 5.27
C GLY A 501 -18.01 -12.62 5.73
N LEU A 502 -18.21 -12.84 7.02
CA LEU A 502 -18.10 -14.16 7.66
C LEU A 502 -19.48 -14.80 7.79
N VAL A 503 -19.60 -16.08 7.40
CA VAL A 503 -20.87 -16.82 7.42
C VAL A 503 -21.17 -17.32 8.83
N LEU A 504 -22.39 -17.09 9.28
CA LEU A 504 -22.88 -17.44 10.60
C LEU A 504 -24.05 -18.43 10.50
N ALA A 505 -24.53 -18.90 11.65
CA ALA A 505 -25.64 -19.85 11.71
C ALA A 505 -26.91 -19.28 11.04
N GLY A 506 -27.61 -20.13 10.28
CA GLY A 506 -28.86 -19.77 9.60
C GLY A 506 -28.69 -18.93 8.34
N GLY A 507 -27.47 -18.85 7.78
CA GLY A 507 -27.17 -18.08 6.56
C GLY A 507 -26.95 -16.59 6.82
N ASP A 508 -26.89 -16.17 8.09
CA ASP A 508 -26.51 -14.82 8.48
C ASP A 508 -25.06 -14.52 8.04
N VAL A 509 -24.76 -13.25 7.76
CA VAL A 509 -23.39 -12.80 7.43
C VAL A 509 -22.98 -11.67 8.37
N LEU A 510 -21.81 -11.80 8.99
CA LEU A 510 -21.11 -10.69 9.63
C LEU A 510 -20.38 -9.90 8.54
N THR A 511 -21.03 -8.85 8.05
CA THR A 511 -20.61 -8.14 6.84
C THR A 511 -19.42 -7.20 7.06
N ALA A 512 -18.76 -6.82 5.97
CA ALA A 512 -17.67 -5.84 5.97
C ALA A 512 -18.10 -4.49 6.56
N ASP A 513 -19.32 -4.04 6.27
CA ASP A 513 -19.87 -2.81 6.86
C ASP A 513 -19.99 -2.89 8.40
N MET A 514 -20.42 -4.04 8.93
CA MET A 514 -20.49 -4.28 10.37
C MET A 514 -19.09 -4.32 10.99
N MET A 515 -18.14 -5.00 10.33
CA MET A 515 -16.73 -5.07 10.78
C MET A 515 -16.05 -3.70 10.76
N TRP A 516 -16.33 -2.89 9.74
CA TRP A 516 -15.88 -1.49 9.68
C TRP A 516 -16.45 -0.72 10.87
N SER A 517 -17.72 -0.89 11.21
CA SER A 517 -18.42 -0.13 12.24
C SER A 517 -18.06 -0.47 13.70
N LEU A 518 -17.17 -1.44 13.94
CA LEU A 518 -16.72 -1.80 15.29
C LEU A 518 -16.06 -0.61 16.00
N ALA A 519 -16.53 -0.28 17.21
CA ALA A 519 -15.96 0.80 18.01
C ALA A 519 -14.56 0.45 18.54
N GLU A 520 -14.39 -0.79 19.01
CA GLU A 520 -13.15 -1.34 19.53
C GLU A 520 -12.81 -2.65 18.80
N PRO A 521 -12.27 -2.59 17.58
CA PRO A 521 -11.97 -3.79 16.83
C PRO A 521 -10.86 -4.61 17.51
N PRO A 522 -10.87 -5.96 17.35
CA PRO A 522 -9.81 -6.82 17.86
C PRO A 522 -8.43 -6.43 17.32
N ALA A 523 -7.41 -6.53 18.17
CA ALA A 523 -6.03 -6.22 17.78
C ALA A 523 -5.47 -7.27 16.80
N LEU A 524 -5.82 -8.54 17.00
CA LEU A 524 -5.54 -9.65 16.10
C LEU A 524 -6.86 -10.30 15.67
N VAL A 525 -7.10 -10.37 14.36
CA VAL A 525 -8.12 -11.24 13.77
C VAL A 525 -7.41 -12.41 13.10
N PHE A 526 -7.80 -13.64 13.44
CA PHE A 526 -7.31 -14.85 12.82
C PHE A 526 -8.47 -15.54 12.14
N PHE A 527 -8.48 -15.54 10.81
CA PHE A 527 -9.48 -16.17 9.98
C PHE A 527 -8.94 -17.49 9.43
N ASN A 528 -9.57 -18.59 9.82
CA ASN A 528 -9.29 -19.93 9.31
C ASN A 528 -10.43 -20.40 8.40
N GLY A 529 -10.22 -20.32 7.08
CA GLY A 529 -11.23 -20.65 6.08
C GLY A 529 -11.04 -22.05 5.51
N CYS A 530 -11.86 -23.02 5.96
CA CYS A 530 -11.77 -24.42 5.54
C CYS A 530 -12.52 -24.70 4.23
N GLU A 531 -12.02 -25.66 3.44
CA GLU A 531 -12.56 -26.03 2.12
C GLU A 531 -13.73 -27.03 2.18
N THR A 532 -13.96 -27.69 3.32
CA THR A 532 -14.80 -28.91 3.44
C THR A 532 -16.09 -28.84 2.64
N ALA A 533 -16.06 -29.50 1.48
CA ALA A 533 -17.16 -29.72 0.53
C ALA A 533 -17.99 -28.48 0.11
N ALA A 534 -17.42 -27.27 0.10
CA ALA A 534 -18.04 -26.15 -0.59
C ALA A 534 -17.91 -26.37 -2.10
N THR A 535 -18.90 -27.00 -2.73
CA THR A 535 -18.90 -27.11 -4.19
C THR A 535 -18.99 -25.70 -4.80
N PRO A 536 -18.34 -25.43 -5.94
CA PRO A 536 -18.51 -24.17 -6.69
C PRO A 536 -19.96 -23.83 -7.09
N ALA A 537 -20.91 -24.72 -6.80
CA ALA A 537 -22.31 -24.69 -7.18
C ALA A 537 -23.25 -24.12 -6.11
N ASP A 538 -22.79 -23.84 -4.88
CA ASP A 538 -23.64 -23.34 -3.80
C ASP A 538 -23.87 -21.82 -3.94
N ARG A 539 -24.63 -21.45 -4.99
CA ARG A 539 -25.24 -20.13 -5.12
C ARG A 539 -26.25 -19.95 -3.99
N VAL A 540 -25.90 -19.14 -3.00
CA VAL A 540 -26.85 -18.73 -1.96
C VAL A 540 -27.85 -17.75 -2.58
N ALA A 541 -29.10 -17.79 -2.12
CA ALA A 541 -30.12 -16.81 -2.51
C ALA A 541 -29.57 -15.38 -2.38
N GLY A 542 -29.74 -14.55 -3.42
CA GLY A 542 -29.19 -13.18 -3.45
C GLY A 542 -27.98 -12.95 -4.37
N GLY A 543 -27.45 -13.99 -5.03
CA GLY A 543 -26.45 -13.82 -6.10
C GLY A 543 -24.98 -13.75 -5.67
N GLY A 544 -24.70 -14.03 -4.40
CA GLY A 544 -23.33 -14.21 -3.89
C GLY A 544 -22.85 -15.66 -3.88
N ARG A 545 -21.61 -15.87 -3.44
CA ARG A 545 -20.95 -17.18 -3.37
C ARG A 545 -20.31 -17.41 -2.00
N LEU A 546 -20.38 -18.64 -1.51
CA LEU A 546 -19.55 -19.09 -0.40
C LEU A 546 -18.08 -19.14 -0.84
N SER A 547 -17.18 -18.87 0.10
CA SER A 547 -15.74 -18.88 -0.11
C SER A 547 -15.04 -19.26 1.18
N SER A 548 -13.94 -19.99 1.07
CA SER A 548 -13.00 -20.24 2.16
C SER A 548 -11.92 -19.15 2.27
N GLU A 549 -12.06 -18.07 1.51
CA GLU A 549 -11.20 -16.89 1.56
C GLU A 549 -12.04 -15.70 2.03
N LEU A 550 -11.50 -14.90 2.95
CA LEU A 550 -12.17 -13.65 3.31
C LEU A 550 -11.93 -12.61 2.20
N PRO A 551 -12.98 -12.04 1.58
CA PRO A 551 -12.80 -11.08 0.50
C PRO A 551 -11.97 -9.88 0.94
N LEU A 552 -11.12 -9.36 0.03
CA LEU A 552 -10.21 -8.26 0.35
C LEU A 552 -10.94 -7.03 0.91
N GLY A 553 -12.15 -6.73 0.44
CA GLY A 553 -12.97 -5.65 0.99
C GLY A 553 -13.32 -5.82 2.47
N SER A 554 -13.54 -7.05 2.93
CA SER A 554 -13.80 -7.38 4.33
C SER A 554 -12.54 -7.28 5.19
N ILE A 555 -11.38 -7.69 4.65
CA ILE A 555 -10.07 -7.47 5.29
C ILE A 555 -9.81 -5.95 5.42
N SER A 556 -10.01 -5.20 4.33
CA SER A 556 -9.90 -3.73 4.31
C SER A 556 -10.79 -3.08 5.36
N ALA A 557 -12.03 -3.57 5.56
CA ALA A 557 -12.94 -3.02 6.56
C ALA A 557 -12.41 -3.15 7.99
N LEU A 558 -11.88 -4.33 8.37
CA LEU A 558 -11.25 -4.57 9.68
C LEU A 558 -10.01 -3.69 9.88
N LEU A 559 -9.14 -3.63 8.87
CA LEU A 559 -7.92 -2.82 8.93
C LEU A 559 -8.25 -1.33 9.04
N ARG A 560 -9.25 -0.85 8.29
CA ARG A 560 -9.74 0.53 8.42
C ARG A 560 -10.27 0.77 9.82
N ALA A 561 -11.04 -0.17 10.39
CA ALA A 561 -11.65 -0.02 11.71
C ALA A 561 -10.61 0.17 12.82
N GLY A 562 -9.37 -0.29 12.60
CA GLY A 562 -8.25 -0.17 13.52
C GLY A 562 -7.66 -1.52 13.96
N THR A 563 -8.07 -2.65 13.37
CA THR A 563 -7.42 -3.94 13.62
C THR A 563 -5.94 -3.87 13.23
N ARG A 564 -5.04 -4.22 14.17
CA ARG A 564 -3.59 -4.11 13.96
C ARG A 564 -3.03 -5.22 13.07
N ASN A 565 -3.59 -6.43 13.22
CA ASN A 565 -3.15 -7.60 12.49
C ASN A 565 -4.35 -8.45 12.07
N PHE A 566 -4.36 -8.89 10.82
CA PHE A 566 -5.27 -9.88 10.27
C PHE A 566 -4.43 -11.02 9.69
N VAL A 567 -4.67 -12.25 10.14
CA VAL A 567 -4.12 -13.46 9.54
C VAL A 567 -5.27 -14.20 8.85
N GLY A 568 -5.07 -14.58 7.60
CA GLY A 568 -6.07 -15.33 6.83
C GLY A 568 -5.46 -16.04 5.62
N THR A 569 -6.30 -16.65 4.79
CA THR A 569 -5.92 -17.49 3.65
C THR A 569 -6.15 -16.77 2.31
N GLN A 570 -5.26 -16.98 1.34
CA GLN A 570 -5.37 -16.47 -0.04
C GLN A 570 -6.11 -17.44 -0.98
N TRP A 571 -6.29 -18.68 -0.56
CA TRP A 571 -6.99 -19.74 -1.28
C TRP A 571 -7.50 -20.81 -0.29
N PRO A 572 -8.44 -21.68 -0.71
CA PRO A 572 -9.00 -22.71 0.15
C PRO A 572 -7.94 -23.61 0.82
N VAL A 573 -8.13 -23.96 2.08
CA VAL A 573 -7.22 -24.85 2.81
C VAL A 573 -7.95 -26.08 3.34
N GLU A 574 -7.23 -27.20 3.36
CA GLU A 574 -7.72 -28.45 3.95
C GLU A 574 -7.77 -28.34 5.48
N ASP A 575 -8.84 -28.86 6.09
CA ASP A 575 -9.14 -28.73 7.52
C ASP A 575 -7.98 -29.13 8.44
N VAL A 576 -7.33 -30.27 8.17
CA VAL A 576 -6.23 -30.77 9.00
C VAL A 576 -5.02 -29.84 8.96
N ALA A 577 -4.68 -29.35 7.77
CA ALA A 577 -3.54 -28.44 7.61
C ALA A 577 -3.88 -27.03 8.14
N ALA A 578 -5.12 -26.60 7.97
CA ALA A 578 -5.65 -25.37 8.52
C ALA A 578 -5.53 -25.36 10.06
N ALA A 579 -5.95 -26.45 10.70
CA ALA A 579 -5.85 -26.63 12.14
C ALA A 579 -4.39 -26.63 12.62
N GLU A 580 -3.51 -27.36 11.92
CA GLU A 580 -2.11 -27.45 12.35
C GLU A 580 -1.38 -26.11 12.26
N VAL A 581 -1.66 -25.30 11.22
CA VAL A 581 -1.12 -23.93 11.12
C VAL A 581 -1.63 -23.05 12.26
N ALA A 582 -2.94 -23.06 12.53
CA ALA A 582 -3.52 -22.23 13.59
C ALA A 582 -2.94 -22.61 14.96
N ILE A 583 -2.95 -23.91 15.31
CA ILE A 583 -2.45 -24.42 16.59
C ILE A 583 -0.97 -24.09 16.76
N ALA A 584 -0.15 -24.35 15.75
CA ALA A 584 1.27 -24.04 15.79
C ALA A 584 1.53 -22.53 15.92
N CYS A 585 0.73 -21.69 15.25
CA CYS A 585 0.84 -20.24 15.33
C CYS A 585 0.50 -19.72 16.74
N TYR A 586 -0.63 -20.16 17.31
CA TYR A 586 -1.01 -19.79 18.68
C TYR A 586 -0.01 -20.29 19.72
N ALA A 587 0.59 -21.48 19.53
CA ALA A 587 1.64 -21.98 20.41
C ALA A 587 2.90 -21.10 20.40
N GLU A 588 3.28 -20.54 19.25
CA GLU A 588 4.42 -19.61 19.17
C GLU A 588 4.06 -18.21 19.72
N LEU A 589 2.86 -17.71 19.44
CA LEU A 589 2.35 -16.48 20.06
C LEU A 589 2.31 -16.58 21.58
N ALA A 590 1.91 -17.74 22.11
CA ALA A 590 1.93 -18.04 23.54
C ALA A 590 3.35 -18.11 24.14
N ARG A 591 4.38 -18.36 23.32
CA ARG A 591 5.79 -18.26 23.73
C ARG A 591 6.32 -16.82 23.67
N GLY A 592 5.46 -15.85 23.38
CA GLY A 592 5.81 -14.45 23.27
C GLY A 592 6.36 -14.06 21.91
N GLU A 593 6.41 -14.94 20.91
CA GLU A 593 6.92 -14.60 19.58
C GLU A 593 6.04 -13.54 18.87
N SER A 594 6.66 -12.80 17.95
CA SER A 594 5.92 -11.87 17.07
C SER A 594 5.00 -12.63 16.10
N VAL A 595 3.89 -12.03 15.69
CA VAL A 595 2.91 -12.64 14.77
C VAL A 595 3.57 -13.12 13.46
N GLY A 596 4.52 -12.35 12.92
CA GLY A 596 5.24 -12.74 11.71
C GLY A 596 6.16 -13.96 11.90
N GLU A 597 6.81 -14.08 13.06
CA GLU A 597 7.63 -15.26 13.39
C GLU A 597 6.78 -16.47 13.73
N ALA A 598 5.69 -16.28 14.50
CA ALA A 598 4.74 -17.31 14.84
C ALA A 598 4.16 -17.95 13.57
N LEU A 599 3.75 -17.14 12.60
CA LEU A 599 3.24 -17.65 11.32
C LEU A 599 4.32 -18.38 10.50
N ARG A 600 5.56 -17.85 10.46
CA ARG A 600 6.68 -18.49 9.76
C ARG A 600 6.98 -19.88 10.36
N ARG A 601 7.07 -19.98 11.69
CA ARG A 601 7.30 -21.26 12.39
C ARG A 601 6.13 -22.21 12.27
N ALA A 602 4.89 -21.71 12.27
CA ALA A 602 3.71 -22.52 12.03
C ALA A 602 3.75 -23.21 10.66
N ARG A 603 4.19 -22.50 9.61
CA ARG A 603 4.40 -23.11 8.28
C ARG A 603 5.43 -24.23 8.32
N LEU A 604 6.57 -24.01 8.97
CA LEU A 604 7.63 -25.01 9.08
C LEU A 604 7.16 -26.26 9.84
N ARG A 605 6.48 -26.09 10.97
CA ARG A 605 5.89 -27.19 11.75
C ARG A 605 4.83 -27.96 10.96
N THR A 606 4.00 -27.25 10.20
CA THR A 606 2.99 -27.89 9.34
C THR A 606 3.63 -28.70 8.23
N ILE A 607 4.70 -28.18 7.60
CA ILE A 607 5.47 -28.91 6.58
C ILE A 607 6.13 -30.15 7.18
N GLU A 608 6.66 -30.05 8.40
CA GLU A 608 7.25 -31.19 9.12
C GLU A 608 6.20 -32.26 9.47
N ALA A 609 5.02 -31.84 9.90
CA ALA A 609 3.95 -32.75 10.33
C ALA A 609 3.22 -33.42 9.16
N LEU A 610 2.93 -32.67 8.09
CA LEU A 610 2.04 -33.10 7.02
C LEU A 610 2.74 -33.29 5.67
N GLY A 611 3.92 -32.71 5.48
CA GLY A 611 4.63 -32.68 4.21
C GLY A 611 4.45 -31.37 3.45
N PHE A 612 5.38 -31.09 2.54
CA PHE A 612 5.39 -29.86 1.74
C PHE A 612 4.21 -29.80 0.77
N ALA A 613 3.79 -30.94 0.21
CA ALA A 613 2.79 -31.06 -0.84
C ALA A 613 1.38 -30.65 -0.44
N HIS A 614 1.06 -30.58 0.86
CA HIS A 614 -0.26 -30.12 1.29
C HIS A 614 -0.56 -28.66 0.91
N LEU A 615 0.47 -27.82 0.74
CA LEU A 615 0.42 -26.41 0.30
C LEU A 615 -0.56 -25.47 1.02
N SER A 616 -1.35 -25.94 1.98
CA SER A 616 -2.27 -25.14 2.79
C SER A 616 -1.49 -24.16 3.67
N TRP A 617 -0.30 -24.54 4.13
CA TRP A 617 0.65 -23.67 4.82
C TRP A 617 1.01 -22.42 4.01
N ALA A 618 1.01 -22.51 2.68
CA ALA A 618 1.39 -21.42 1.79
C ALA A 618 0.25 -20.41 1.58
N SER A 619 -1.00 -20.78 1.88
CA SER A 619 -2.17 -19.90 1.71
C SER A 619 -2.15 -18.71 2.67
N TYR A 620 -1.57 -18.92 3.84
CA TYR A 620 -1.66 -17.96 4.94
C TYR A 620 -0.90 -16.68 4.66
N VAL A 621 -1.52 -15.56 4.99
CA VAL A 621 -0.96 -14.21 4.87
C VAL A 621 -1.22 -13.41 6.13
N LEU A 622 -0.30 -12.49 6.43
CA LEU A 622 -0.44 -11.52 7.50
C LEU A 622 -0.64 -10.13 6.88
N TYR A 623 -1.76 -9.49 7.14
CA TYR A 623 -1.92 -8.05 7.00
C TYR A 623 -1.68 -7.37 8.35
N GLY A 624 -0.81 -6.37 8.39
CA GLY A 624 -0.35 -5.75 9.64
C GLY A 624 1.16 -5.83 9.80
N SER A 625 1.63 -5.46 10.99
CA SER A 625 3.06 -5.41 11.30
C SER A 625 3.56 -6.78 11.82
N PRO A 626 4.54 -7.41 11.16
CA PRO A 626 5.02 -8.74 11.53
C PRO A 626 5.74 -8.80 12.88
N TRP A 627 6.18 -7.66 13.42
CA TRP A 627 6.82 -7.57 14.74
C TRP A 627 5.83 -7.40 15.90
N ASN A 628 4.53 -7.22 15.63
CA ASN A 628 3.53 -7.14 16.68
C ASN A 628 3.51 -8.45 17.48
N ARG A 629 3.33 -8.35 18.79
CA ARG A 629 3.16 -9.49 19.71
C ARG A 629 1.74 -9.50 20.29
N LEU A 630 1.32 -10.64 20.81
CA LEU A 630 0.02 -10.79 21.46
C LEU A 630 -0.06 -10.03 22.80
N LEU A 631 1.07 -9.98 23.50
CA LEU A 631 1.28 -9.28 24.75
C LEU A 631 2.49 -8.35 24.56
N GLU A 632 2.39 -7.11 25.04
CA GLU A 632 3.49 -6.14 25.02
C GLU A 632 4.59 -6.54 26.03
N GLU A 633 5.83 -6.12 25.80
CA GLU A 633 7.05 -6.69 26.45
C GLU A 633 7.12 -6.54 27.98
N ASP A 634 6.26 -5.75 28.61
CA ASP A 634 6.22 -5.55 30.08
C ASP A 634 5.60 -6.72 30.87
N VAL A 635 5.30 -7.86 30.22
CA VAL A 635 4.53 -9.00 30.83
C VAL A 635 5.37 -10.26 31.02
N PHE A 636 6.63 -10.30 30.56
CA PHE A 636 7.51 -11.48 30.66
C PHE A 636 8.69 -11.28 31.61
#